data_AF-A0A8H3ZHK3-F1
#
_entry.id   AF-A0A8H3ZHK3-F1
#
_cell.length_a   1.000
_cell.length_b   1.000
_cell.length_c   1.000
_cell.angle_alpha   90.00
_cell.angle_beta   90.00
_cell.angle_gamma   90.00
#
_symmetry.space_group_name_H-M   'P 1'
#
loop_
_entity.id
_entity.type
_entity.pdbx_description
1 polymer ?
#
loop_
_entity_poly.entity_id
_entity_poly.type
_entity_poly.pdbx_seq_one_letter_code
_entity_poly.pdbx_strand_id
1 'polypeptide(L)'
;MTDTERDSNPGGLAPAPATTEAPKPLPKGVVLGKDGKPCRSCSSKSAFSSWAAQANASLRKDAPKISTPVNDCPPDVEALGRGTWALLHSIAATYPEKPSSTQKEDLRGFMRLFSKLYPCWVCAEDFQSYMQKEHVRVEGRGEFGNWLCEAHNEVNRKLGKKEFDCSKWEELQRPFRGDPAMADIRTQALKEPIDVAEYLFKRLHQVGVRSVHGLPGDYNLVALDYLPGSGLTWVGSVNELNAGYAADGYARVKGISAIITTFGVGELSAINALAGAYSEHVPVVHIVGCPSTISQRNGMLLHHTLGNGDFNVFANMSSQISCDVAKLNNPAEIANQIDHALKECWIRSRPVYVMLPTDMVQKKVEGERLRTPIDLSEIPNDPAKEDYVVEVVLKSLHAAKKPVMLIDACAIRHRVLPEVHDLLEKAKVPVFVTPMGKGAVNETHPNYGGVYAGDASQPDVKERVESSDLILSIGGLKSDFNTAGFSYRTSQLNTINFHSTHTTVRYSEYPGVTMRGVLRKVINNLDPEKLSIVPSPDVSNKLPVDDNDLSQTITQKYLWPRVGHYLRDNDIVVTETGTANFGIWDTKFPAGVTALSQVLWGSIGWSVGAAQGAALAVKDAGEDRRTILFVGDGSFQLTAQEITTMLRHDLNPTIFVICNDGFTIERFIHGMEAEYNDIVQWQYKELVTVFGGTEQTAKKFVVKTKDELEKLLTDENFNNPTTLQFVELYVPKEDAPRALIMTAEASAKNNAKGGRGTGAWQTPHHKAKVANLQDRGASLEVGDQGVWVTFARGMDSKAIREFNFICDEYGKTMYGLAPPGEDVESGDEDEDIELSIKKELVGMSSVNHRDSKRNFKAIRAGIECVFFMKTRDPVEPVELCRRICLDAGACPDLKERKTKYINRLTPVSALDKASENGVVRTARKALAPWFSLTASETAIENEVGVKNDVAGADGNETGPEIKSDAKHAYTYAIRPSIRSNSSIERDDLIKQIASTIDQRHKVNLSNPDKVILVDIFQSYCGMSVINGSDWDGLKKLNVNEMYKASPGAKGAKGAKGAKPKSSPVETEKNPEEDIMSEAA
;
A
#
# COMPACT_ATOMS: atom_id res chain seq x y z
N MET A 1 7.36 53.64 -36.80
CA MET A 1 8.24 54.22 -35.76
C MET A 1 8.46 53.10 -34.76
N THR A 2 9.39 52.18 -35.08
CA THR A 2 10.83 52.18 -34.73
C THR A 2 11.01 51.64 -33.29
N ASP A 3 11.77 50.59 -32.99
CA ASP A 3 12.78 49.86 -33.77
C ASP A 3 13.25 48.62 -32.98
N THR A 4 13.62 47.56 -33.72
CA THR A 4 14.78 46.63 -33.51
C THR A 4 14.93 45.78 -32.23
N GLU A 5 15.51 44.59 -32.17
CA GLU A 5 15.96 43.50 -33.07
C GLU A 5 16.63 42.42 -32.16
N ARG A 6 16.92 41.23 -32.74
CA ARG A 6 17.84 40.13 -32.30
C ARG A 6 17.25 39.04 -31.39
N ASP A 7 17.44 37.74 -31.61
CA ASP A 7 18.02 36.88 -32.67
C ASP A 7 17.60 35.44 -32.26
N SER A 8 17.01 34.58 -33.13
CA SER A 8 17.65 33.61 -34.04
C SER A 8 18.79 32.78 -33.35
N ASN A 9 18.84 31.44 -33.30
CA ASN A 9 18.55 30.41 -34.31
C ASN A 9 18.64 28.99 -33.66
N PRO A 10 17.81 27.98 -34.04
CA PRO A 10 18.09 26.56 -33.77
C PRO A 10 18.91 25.93 -34.92
N GLY A 11 19.82 25.02 -34.55
CA GLY A 11 20.77 24.36 -35.45
C GLY A 11 20.11 23.59 -36.59
N GLY A 12 20.66 23.80 -37.79
CA GLY A 12 20.16 23.27 -39.06
C GLY A 12 20.24 21.75 -39.24
N LEU A 13 19.39 21.29 -40.15
CA LEU A 13 19.71 20.22 -41.10
C LEU A 13 19.44 20.78 -42.51
N ALA A 14 20.42 20.60 -43.40
CA ALA A 14 20.45 21.14 -44.76
C ALA A 14 19.32 20.59 -45.66
N PRO A 15 18.86 21.35 -46.68
CA PRO A 15 17.84 20.89 -47.61
C PRO A 15 18.46 20.07 -48.76
N ALA A 16 17.77 18.98 -49.15
CA ALA A 16 18.02 18.25 -50.39
C ALA A 16 17.63 19.09 -51.62
N PRO A 17 18.24 18.89 -52.80
CA PRO A 17 18.07 19.78 -53.95
C PRO A 17 16.67 19.68 -54.56
N ALA A 18 16.12 20.84 -54.88
CA ALA A 18 14.84 21.00 -55.56
C ALA A 18 14.91 20.48 -57.00
N THR A 19 14.09 19.47 -57.31
CA THR A 19 13.67 19.18 -58.69
C THR A 19 12.50 20.09 -59.03
N THR A 20 12.72 21.01 -59.96
CA THR A 20 11.70 21.89 -60.53
C THR A 20 10.78 21.09 -61.45
N GLU A 21 9.65 20.62 -60.93
CA GLU A 21 8.45 20.34 -61.72
C GLU A 21 7.36 21.33 -61.30
N ALA A 22 6.75 22.00 -62.28
CA ALA A 22 5.62 22.90 -62.05
C ALA A 22 4.45 22.11 -61.41
N PRO A 23 3.79 22.64 -60.36
CA PRO A 23 2.70 21.93 -59.71
C PRO A 23 1.53 21.78 -60.69
N LYS A 24 1.08 20.53 -60.89
CA LYS A 24 -0.13 20.23 -61.67
C LYS A 24 -1.32 20.98 -61.03
N PRO A 25 -2.24 21.56 -61.82
CA PRO A 25 -3.40 22.27 -61.29
C PRO A 25 -4.23 21.33 -60.40
N LEU A 26 -4.57 21.81 -59.20
CA LEU A 26 -5.39 21.06 -58.24
C LEU A 26 -6.75 20.70 -58.87
N PRO A 27 -7.32 19.51 -58.57
CA PRO A 27 -8.67 19.16 -58.98
C PRO A 27 -9.71 20.19 -58.52
N LYS A 28 -10.70 20.44 -59.38
CA LYS A 28 -11.79 21.38 -59.11
C LYS A 28 -12.51 20.99 -57.80
N GLY A 29 -12.53 21.88 -56.82
CA GLY A 29 -13.20 21.68 -55.51
C GLY A 29 -12.31 21.27 -54.34
N VAL A 30 -10.99 21.17 -54.53
CA VAL A 30 -10.02 20.95 -53.43
C VAL A 30 -9.62 22.29 -52.82
N VAL A 31 -9.83 22.43 -51.51
CA VAL A 31 -9.49 23.63 -50.74
C VAL A 31 -8.19 23.39 -49.98
N LEU A 32 -7.24 24.31 -50.07
CA LEU A 32 -6.01 24.27 -49.28
C LEU A 32 -6.27 24.78 -47.85
N GLY A 33 -5.59 24.18 -46.88
CA GLY A 33 -5.49 24.67 -45.52
C GLY A 33 -4.59 25.90 -45.45
N LYS A 34 -4.57 26.55 -44.28
CA LYS A 34 -3.72 27.72 -44.02
C LYS A 34 -2.21 27.40 -44.08
N ASP A 35 -1.86 26.12 -44.04
CA ASP A 35 -0.50 25.59 -44.20
C ASP A 35 -0.12 25.28 -45.67
N GLY A 36 -1.00 25.61 -46.63
CA GLY A 36 -0.78 25.38 -48.05
C GLY A 36 -1.03 23.94 -48.51
N LYS A 37 -1.49 23.04 -47.63
CA LYS A 37 -1.77 21.62 -47.96
C LYS A 37 -3.26 21.37 -48.19
N PRO A 38 -3.67 20.39 -49.02
CA PRO A 38 -5.09 20.06 -49.21
C PRO A 38 -5.80 19.73 -47.88
N CYS A 39 -6.87 20.48 -47.58
CA CYS A 39 -7.63 20.35 -46.33
C CYS A 39 -8.82 19.42 -46.52
N ARG A 40 -8.82 18.30 -45.78
CA ARG A 40 -9.88 17.29 -45.83
C ARG A 40 -11.25 17.86 -45.42
N SER A 41 -11.30 18.61 -44.33
CA SER A 41 -12.54 19.15 -43.76
C SER A 41 -13.14 20.29 -44.58
N CYS A 42 -12.36 20.93 -45.45
CA CYS A 42 -12.82 22.01 -46.33
C CYS A 42 -13.13 21.54 -47.76
N SER A 43 -12.83 20.28 -48.09
CA SER A 43 -13.02 19.71 -49.42
C SER A 43 -14.08 18.60 -49.38
N SER A 44 -14.86 18.42 -50.45
CA SER A 44 -15.79 17.27 -50.54
C SER A 44 -15.02 15.96 -50.64
N LYS A 45 -15.63 14.83 -50.23
CA LYS A 45 -15.05 13.48 -50.41
C LYS A 45 -14.69 13.21 -51.88
N SER A 46 -15.53 13.60 -52.83
CA SER A 46 -15.24 13.41 -54.26
C SER A 46 -14.01 14.21 -54.72
N ALA A 47 -13.90 15.47 -54.32
CA ALA A 47 -12.76 16.33 -54.68
C ALA A 47 -11.46 15.85 -54.03
N PHE A 48 -11.52 15.51 -52.74
CA PHE A 48 -10.36 15.03 -51.99
C PHE A 48 -9.90 13.64 -52.44
N SER A 49 -10.82 12.72 -52.73
CA SER A 49 -10.49 11.41 -53.32
C SER A 49 -9.91 11.54 -54.73
N SER A 50 -10.38 12.52 -55.53
CA SER A 50 -9.80 12.79 -56.85
C SER A 50 -8.36 13.32 -56.75
N TRP A 51 -8.08 14.18 -55.78
CA TRP A 51 -6.72 14.61 -55.46
C TRP A 51 -5.84 13.45 -54.95
N ALA A 52 -6.33 12.67 -54.00
CA ALA A 52 -5.59 11.51 -53.47
C ALA A 52 -5.32 10.46 -54.57
N ALA A 53 -6.25 10.27 -55.50
CA ALA A 53 -6.06 9.40 -56.67
C ALA A 53 -5.01 9.95 -57.64
N GLN A 54 -4.99 11.27 -57.91
CA GLN A 54 -3.92 11.90 -58.71
C GLN A 54 -2.55 11.83 -58.01
N ALA A 55 -2.49 12.02 -56.69
CA ALA A 55 -1.27 11.94 -55.90
C ALA A 55 -0.73 10.49 -55.76
N ASN A 56 -1.62 9.49 -55.71
CA ASN A 56 -1.25 8.08 -55.65
C ASN A 56 -0.96 7.46 -57.03
N ALA A 57 -1.36 8.10 -58.14
CA ALA A 57 -1.00 7.65 -59.48
C ALA A 57 0.51 7.83 -59.78
N SER A 58 1.21 8.71 -59.05
CA SER A 58 2.67 8.87 -59.12
C SER A 58 3.46 7.83 -58.31
N LEU A 59 2.80 6.96 -57.53
CA LEU A 59 3.45 5.97 -56.67
C LEU A 59 2.73 4.62 -56.74
N ARG A 60 3.01 3.80 -57.77
CA ARG A 60 2.71 2.36 -57.73
C ARG A 60 3.75 1.51 -58.44
N LYS A 61 4.53 0.75 -57.67
CA LYS A 61 4.73 -0.69 -57.88
C LYS A 61 4.66 -1.38 -56.51
N ASP A 62 3.71 -2.30 -56.40
CA ASP A 62 3.58 -3.37 -55.41
C ASP A 62 3.37 -3.01 -53.91
N ALA A 63 2.11 -3.05 -53.47
CA ALA A 63 1.75 -3.25 -52.06
C ALA A 63 0.41 -4.03 -51.92
N PRO A 64 0.29 -4.97 -50.95
CA PRO A 64 -0.82 -5.90 -50.83
C PRO A 64 -2.09 -5.27 -50.23
N LYS A 65 -3.25 -5.89 -50.53
CA LYS A 65 -4.58 -5.47 -50.08
C LYS A 65 -4.77 -5.72 -48.58
N ILE A 66 -4.86 -4.65 -47.79
CA ILE A 66 -5.45 -4.67 -46.45
C ILE A 66 -6.95 -4.38 -46.59
N SER A 67 -7.80 -5.28 -46.09
CA SER A 67 -9.25 -5.15 -46.08
C SER A 67 -9.76 -4.85 -44.68
N THR A 68 -9.94 -3.56 -44.38
CA THR A 68 -11.03 -2.92 -43.63
C THR A 68 -10.65 -1.45 -43.45
N PRO A 69 -11.42 -0.47 -43.98
CA PRO A 69 -11.17 0.93 -43.63
C PRO A 69 -11.67 1.15 -42.21
N VAL A 70 -10.73 1.52 -41.33
CA VAL A 70 -10.99 2.28 -40.11
C VAL A 70 -11.91 3.46 -40.48
N ASN A 71 -12.91 3.76 -39.65
CA ASN A 71 -13.77 4.94 -39.82
C ASN A 71 -12.89 6.20 -39.80
N ASP A 72 -12.50 6.67 -40.98
CA ASP A 72 -11.66 7.86 -41.16
C ASP A 72 -12.39 9.13 -40.67
N CYS A 73 -11.94 9.60 -39.51
CA CYS A 73 -12.11 10.94 -38.99
C CYS A 73 -10.96 11.83 -39.51
N PRO A 74 -11.18 13.10 -39.91
CA PRO A 74 -12.40 13.91 -39.75
C PRO A 74 -13.36 13.92 -40.96
N PRO A 75 -14.65 14.26 -40.74
CA PRO A 75 -15.67 14.35 -41.80
C PRO A 75 -15.33 15.39 -42.87
N ASP A 76 -15.87 15.19 -44.08
CA ASP A 76 -15.72 16.13 -45.18
C ASP A 76 -16.66 17.34 -45.05
N VAL A 77 -16.48 18.35 -45.92
CA VAL A 77 -17.23 19.61 -45.83
C VAL A 77 -18.75 19.43 -45.93
N GLU A 78 -19.21 18.41 -46.66
CA GLU A 78 -20.64 18.14 -46.82
C GLU A 78 -21.25 17.42 -45.62
N ALA A 79 -20.56 16.40 -45.08
CA ALA A 79 -20.99 15.70 -43.87
C ALA A 79 -20.94 16.62 -42.65
N LEU A 80 -19.88 17.43 -42.54
CA LEU A 80 -19.74 18.46 -41.53
C LEU A 80 -20.87 19.49 -41.65
N GLY A 81 -21.18 19.96 -42.86
CA GLY A 81 -22.29 20.89 -43.11
C GLY A 81 -23.65 20.33 -42.73
N ARG A 82 -23.98 19.08 -43.12
CA ARG A 82 -25.26 18.44 -42.77
C ARG A 82 -25.43 18.28 -41.26
N GLY A 83 -24.42 17.76 -40.57
CA GLY A 83 -24.46 17.59 -39.10
C GLY A 83 -24.59 18.92 -38.36
N THR A 84 -23.95 19.95 -38.89
CA THR A 84 -23.99 21.31 -38.34
C THR A 84 -25.37 21.95 -38.45
N TRP A 85 -25.96 21.91 -39.64
CA TRP A 85 -27.31 22.45 -39.81
C TRP A 85 -28.33 21.68 -38.97
N ALA A 86 -28.19 20.36 -38.83
CA ALA A 86 -29.01 19.58 -37.92
C ALA A 86 -28.90 20.09 -36.46
N LEU A 87 -27.69 20.27 -35.94
CA LEU A 87 -27.46 20.82 -34.60
C LEU A 87 -28.09 22.20 -34.43
N LEU A 88 -27.82 23.15 -35.33
CA LEU A 88 -28.32 24.51 -35.22
C LEU A 88 -29.85 24.56 -35.29
N HIS A 89 -30.48 23.76 -36.17
CA HIS A 89 -31.93 23.68 -36.26
C HIS A 89 -32.55 23.04 -35.01
N SER A 90 -31.89 22.06 -34.38
CA SER A 90 -32.34 21.51 -33.09
C SER A 90 -32.26 22.53 -31.95
N ILE A 91 -31.21 23.36 -31.92
CA ILE A 91 -31.11 24.48 -30.97
C ILE A 91 -32.26 25.45 -31.21
N ALA A 92 -32.54 25.82 -32.46
CA ALA A 92 -33.67 26.69 -32.78
C ALA A 92 -35.03 26.10 -32.38
N ALA A 93 -35.22 24.79 -32.53
CA ALA A 93 -36.46 24.10 -32.15
C ALA A 93 -36.73 24.12 -30.64
N THR A 94 -35.67 23.99 -29.84
CA THR A 94 -35.74 23.87 -28.38
C THR A 94 -35.54 25.20 -27.64
N TYR A 95 -35.12 26.26 -28.35
CA TYR A 95 -34.94 27.59 -27.77
C TYR A 95 -36.28 28.13 -27.20
N PRO A 96 -36.29 28.80 -26.03
CA PRO A 96 -37.55 29.28 -25.43
C PRO A 96 -38.26 30.34 -26.29
N GLU A 97 -39.60 30.39 -26.23
CA GLU A 97 -40.37 31.49 -26.83
C GLU A 97 -40.08 32.84 -26.14
N LYS A 98 -39.83 32.80 -24.82
CA LYS A 98 -39.46 33.94 -23.99
C LYS A 98 -38.18 33.63 -23.20
N PRO A 99 -36.99 33.75 -23.82
CA PRO A 99 -35.72 33.42 -23.17
C PRO A 99 -35.31 34.47 -22.14
N SER A 100 -34.63 34.02 -21.07
CA SER A 100 -34.03 34.90 -20.06
C SER A 100 -32.84 35.69 -20.63
N SER A 101 -32.41 36.76 -19.95
CA SER A 101 -31.22 37.54 -20.35
C SER A 101 -29.98 36.66 -20.50
N THR A 102 -29.78 35.71 -19.58
CA THR A 102 -28.68 34.74 -19.64
C THR A 102 -28.78 33.84 -20.87
N GLN A 103 -29.97 33.30 -21.18
CA GLN A 103 -30.16 32.44 -22.36
C GLN A 103 -29.90 33.20 -23.68
N LYS A 104 -30.25 34.48 -23.74
CA LYS A 104 -29.95 35.35 -24.89
C LYS A 104 -28.44 35.58 -25.06
N GLU A 105 -27.73 35.81 -23.95
CA GLU A 105 -26.27 35.96 -23.94
C GLU A 105 -25.56 34.66 -24.31
N ASP A 106 -26.02 33.54 -23.76
CA ASP A 106 -25.48 32.21 -24.04
C ASP A 106 -25.63 31.84 -25.51
N LEU A 107 -26.81 32.06 -26.11
CA LEU A 107 -27.03 31.77 -27.52
C LEU A 107 -26.14 32.65 -28.41
N ARG A 108 -26.01 33.95 -28.09
CA ARG A 108 -25.12 34.87 -28.82
C ARG A 108 -23.64 34.46 -28.67
N GLY A 109 -23.25 34.07 -27.46
CA GLY A 109 -21.92 33.57 -27.14
C GLY A 109 -21.60 32.28 -27.88
N PHE A 110 -22.54 31.33 -27.88
CA PHE A 110 -22.47 30.08 -28.62
C PHE A 110 -22.28 30.33 -30.11
N MET A 111 -23.16 31.10 -30.77
CA MET A 111 -23.05 31.36 -32.21
C MET A 111 -21.72 32.01 -32.58
N ARG A 112 -21.23 32.94 -31.74
CA ARG A 112 -19.91 33.58 -31.92
C ARG A 112 -18.76 32.57 -31.79
N LEU A 113 -18.74 31.75 -30.74
CA LEU A 113 -17.69 30.75 -30.52
C LEU A 113 -17.75 29.65 -31.57
N PHE A 114 -18.94 29.16 -31.89
CA PHE A 114 -19.21 28.21 -32.95
C PHE A 114 -18.61 28.67 -34.29
N SER A 115 -18.87 29.92 -34.69
CA SER A 115 -18.34 30.48 -35.93
C SER A 115 -16.79 30.56 -35.98
N LYS A 116 -16.13 30.67 -34.82
CA LYS A 116 -14.66 30.74 -34.71
C LYS A 116 -13.99 29.37 -34.66
N LEU A 117 -14.66 28.39 -34.07
CA LEU A 117 -14.15 27.05 -33.84
C LEU A 117 -14.56 26.05 -34.93
N TYR A 118 -15.30 26.50 -35.95
CA TYR A 118 -15.81 25.63 -36.99
C TYR A 118 -14.68 24.97 -37.81
N PRO A 119 -14.62 23.62 -37.95
CA PRO A 119 -13.45 22.93 -38.51
C PRO A 119 -13.14 23.25 -39.98
N CYS A 120 -14.13 23.67 -40.76
CA CYS A 120 -13.91 24.17 -42.13
C CYS A 120 -13.61 25.66 -42.07
N TRP A 121 -12.36 26.08 -42.24
CA TRP A 121 -11.95 27.48 -42.08
C TRP A 121 -12.63 28.42 -43.09
N VAL A 122 -12.85 27.98 -44.34
CA VAL A 122 -13.56 28.78 -45.35
C VAL A 122 -15.02 28.99 -44.93
N CYS A 123 -15.66 27.93 -44.45
CA CYS A 123 -17.04 27.99 -43.96
C CYS A 123 -17.13 28.85 -42.68
N ALA A 124 -16.11 28.78 -41.82
CA ALA A 124 -16.00 29.59 -40.60
C ALA A 124 -15.91 31.08 -40.93
N GLU A 125 -15.02 31.47 -41.85
CA GLU A 125 -14.83 32.86 -42.27
C GLU A 125 -16.05 33.41 -43.02
N ASP A 126 -16.69 32.57 -43.85
CA ASP A 126 -17.92 32.94 -44.54
C ASP A 126 -19.08 33.16 -43.57
N PHE A 127 -19.25 32.26 -42.59
CA PHE A 127 -20.31 32.36 -41.58
C PHE A 127 -20.07 33.53 -40.62
N GLN A 128 -18.81 33.80 -40.25
CA GLN A 128 -18.44 35.01 -39.50
C GLN A 128 -18.76 36.29 -40.28
N SER A 129 -18.48 36.32 -41.58
CA SER A 129 -18.80 37.45 -42.46
C SER A 129 -20.32 37.66 -42.58
N TYR A 130 -21.11 36.58 -42.63
CA TYR A 130 -22.57 36.64 -42.58
C TYR A 130 -23.05 37.22 -41.25
N MET A 131 -22.55 36.72 -40.11
CA MET A 131 -22.93 37.19 -38.78
C MET A 131 -22.56 38.65 -38.48
N GLN A 132 -21.56 39.21 -39.18
CA GLN A 132 -21.23 40.63 -39.11
C GLN A 132 -22.22 41.51 -39.86
N LYS A 133 -22.84 40.99 -40.94
CA LYS A 133 -23.85 41.69 -41.73
C LYS A 133 -25.23 41.53 -41.12
N GLU A 134 -25.58 40.30 -40.75
CA GLU A 134 -26.86 39.89 -40.18
C GLU A 134 -26.68 39.42 -38.74
N HIS A 135 -27.06 40.27 -37.79
CA HIS A 135 -26.91 39.98 -36.37
C HIS A 135 -27.85 38.84 -35.93
N VAL A 136 -27.34 37.93 -35.10
CA VAL A 136 -28.13 36.81 -34.55
C VAL A 136 -29.32 37.34 -33.75
N ARG A 137 -30.53 37.02 -34.20
CA ARG A 137 -31.77 37.38 -33.50
C ARG A 137 -32.02 36.34 -32.40
N VAL A 138 -31.98 36.76 -31.14
CA VAL A 138 -32.06 35.86 -29.96
C VAL A 138 -33.26 36.15 -29.06
N GLU A 139 -34.14 37.06 -29.45
CA GLU A 139 -35.24 37.56 -28.62
C GLU A 139 -36.31 36.51 -28.31
N GLY A 140 -36.41 35.47 -29.13
CA GLY A 140 -37.27 34.32 -28.91
C GLY A 140 -37.11 33.28 -30.00
N ARG A 141 -37.73 32.11 -29.79
CA ARG A 141 -37.71 30.97 -30.72
C ARG A 141 -38.00 31.37 -32.17
N GLY A 142 -39.05 32.14 -32.42
CA GLY A 142 -39.47 32.56 -33.77
C GLY A 142 -38.43 33.41 -34.49
N GLU A 143 -37.88 34.40 -33.78
CA GLU A 143 -36.85 35.30 -34.30
C GLU A 143 -35.56 34.55 -34.64
N PHE A 144 -35.12 33.64 -33.75
CA PHE A 144 -33.93 32.85 -33.96
C PHE A 144 -34.11 31.81 -35.09
N GLY A 145 -35.26 31.14 -35.13
CA GLY A 145 -35.60 30.18 -36.18
C GLY A 145 -35.64 30.81 -37.58
N ASN A 146 -36.26 31.99 -37.70
CA ASN A 146 -36.26 32.77 -38.95
C ASN A 146 -34.84 33.18 -39.36
N TRP A 147 -34.07 33.77 -38.45
CA TRP A 147 -32.69 34.18 -38.74
C TRP A 147 -31.82 33.00 -39.16
N LEU A 148 -31.98 31.84 -38.52
CA LEU A 148 -31.23 30.63 -38.86
C LEU A 148 -31.62 30.08 -40.24
N CYS A 149 -32.91 30.15 -40.60
CA CYS A 149 -33.39 29.80 -41.93
C CYS A 149 -32.78 30.72 -43.00
N GLU A 150 -32.78 32.03 -42.77
CA GLU A 150 -32.16 33.03 -43.67
C GLU A 150 -30.67 32.72 -43.87
N ALA A 151 -29.95 32.41 -42.79
CA ALA A 151 -28.54 32.01 -42.85
C ALA A 151 -28.32 30.72 -43.67
N HIS A 152 -29.21 29.74 -43.52
CA HIS A 152 -29.15 28.50 -44.30
C HIS A 152 -29.44 28.74 -45.79
N ASN A 153 -30.37 29.65 -46.10
CA ASN A 153 -30.66 30.05 -47.47
C ASN A 153 -29.51 30.80 -48.13
N GLU A 154 -28.79 31.63 -47.39
CA GLU A 154 -27.57 32.26 -47.92
C GLU A 154 -26.52 31.22 -48.31
N VAL A 155 -26.36 30.15 -47.52
CA VAL A 155 -25.50 29.02 -47.90
C VAL A 155 -26.08 28.25 -49.09
N ASN A 156 -27.39 28.01 -49.16
CA ASN A 156 -28.01 27.36 -50.31
C ASN A 156 -27.77 28.14 -51.61
N ARG A 157 -27.88 29.47 -51.58
CA ARG A 157 -27.60 30.35 -52.71
C ARG A 157 -26.16 30.20 -53.21
N LYS A 158 -25.18 30.23 -52.29
CA LYS A 158 -23.76 30.03 -52.62
C LYS A 158 -23.45 28.64 -53.18
N LEU A 159 -24.23 27.63 -52.76
CA LEU A 159 -24.10 26.25 -53.25
C LEU A 159 -24.98 25.94 -54.48
N GLY A 160 -25.72 26.93 -55.01
CA GLY A 160 -26.63 26.72 -56.14
C GLY A 160 -27.84 25.82 -55.83
N LYS A 161 -28.20 25.70 -54.56
CA LYS A 161 -29.36 24.93 -54.09
C LYS A 161 -30.61 25.80 -54.05
N LYS A 162 -31.79 25.16 -54.14
CA LYS A 162 -33.07 25.84 -54.03
C LYS A 162 -33.24 26.45 -52.64
N GLU A 163 -33.65 27.72 -52.59
CA GLU A 163 -33.98 28.40 -51.33
C GLU A 163 -35.25 27.82 -50.70
N PHE A 164 -35.28 27.80 -49.37
CA PHE A 164 -36.41 27.36 -48.58
C PHE A 164 -37.29 28.57 -48.18
N ASP A 165 -38.60 28.40 -48.15
CA ASP A 165 -39.52 29.45 -47.70
C ASP A 165 -39.46 29.58 -46.16
N CYS A 166 -38.75 30.59 -45.66
CA CYS A 166 -38.55 30.76 -44.22
C CYS A 166 -39.84 31.00 -43.43
N SER A 167 -40.96 31.37 -44.06
CA SER A 167 -42.26 31.40 -43.35
C SER A 167 -42.70 30.02 -42.86
N LYS A 168 -42.12 28.95 -43.41
CA LYS A 168 -42.39 27.54 -43.07
C LYS A 168 -41.28 26.90 -42.25
N TRP A 169 -40.38 27.68 -41.65
CA TRP A 169 -39.27 27.13 -40.87
C TRP A 169 -39.76 26.24 -39.70
N GLU A 170 -40.95 26.51 -39.18
CA GLU A 170 -41.60 25.68 -38.15
C GLU A 170 -42.04 24.31 -38.65
N GLU A 171 -42.45 24.20 -39.92
CA GLU A 171 -42.92 22.96 -40.53
C GLU A 171 -41.77 21.95 -40.71
N LEU A 172 -40.54 22.44 -40.96
CA LEU A 172 -39.31 21.64 -40.95
C LEU A 172 -39.02 21.02 -39.58
N GLN A 173 -39.61 21.56 -38.51
CA GLN A 173 -39.38 21.15 -37.14
C GLN A 173 -40.53 20.35 -36.52
N ARG A 174 -41.59 20.06 -37.29
CA ARG A 174 -42.73 19.25 -36.84
C ARG A 174 -42.35 17.89 -36.22
N PRO A 175 -41.30 17.17 -36.68
CA PRO A 175 -40.83 15.95 -36.00
C PRO A 175 -40.26 16.19 -34.59
N PHE A 176 -39.82 17.41 -34.29
CA PHE A 176 -39.23 17.79 -33.00
C PHE A 176 -40.23 18.45 -32.05
N ARG A 177 -41.46 18.74 -32.52
CA ARG A 177 -42.54 19.38 -31.76
C ARG A 177 -43.62 18.37 -31.37
N GLY A 178 -43.33 17.59 -30.32
CA GLY A 178 -44.33 17.02 -29.41
C GLY A 178 -45.31 15.98 -29.98
N ASP A 179 -44.87 14.71 -29.97
CA ASP A 179 -45.73 13.57 -29.66
C ASP A 179 -45.24 12.99 -28.33
N PRO A 180 -46.08 12.76 -27.30
CA PRO A 180 -45.70 11.98 -26.12
C PRO A 180 -45.24 10.55 -26.49
N ALA A 181 -45.52 10.09 -27.72
CA ALA A 181 -45.01 8.87 -28.32
C ALA A 181 -43.68 9.04 -29.10
N MET A 182 -42.95 10.16 -28.94
CA MET A 182 -41.49 10.14 -29.05
C MET A 182 -40.92 9.40 -27.84
N ALA A 183 -41.16 8.09 -27.78
CA ALA A 183 -40.23 7.18 -27.16
C ALA A 183 -38.87 7.55 -27.75
N ASP A 184 -38.03 8.14 -26.90
CA ASP A 184 -36.64 8.52 -27.09
C ASP A 184 -36.07 7.91 -28.39
N ILE A 185 -35.67 8.72 -29.39
CA ILE A 185 -35.05 8.24 -30.65
C ILE A 185 -33.98 7.19 -30.36
N ARG A 186 -33.32 7.32 -29.21
CA ARG A 186 -32.37 6.36 -28.69
C ARG A 186 -32.99 5.03 -28.30
N THR A 187 -34.12 5.02 -27.59
CA THR A 187 -34.90 3.81 -27.30
C THR A 187 -35.43 3.16 -28.59
N GLN A 188 -35.82 3.96 -29.58
CA GLN A 188 -36.20 3.45 -30.92
C GLN A 188 -35.02 2.84 -31.69
N ALA A 189 -33.79 3.27 -31.40
CA ALA A 189 -32.56 2.71 -31.97
C ALA A 189 -32.07 1.44 -31.24
N LEU A 190 -32.60 1.13 -30.06
CA LEU A 190 -32.29 -0.12 -29.35
C LEU A 190 -32.96 -1.29 -30.06
N LYS A 191 -32.21 -2.36 -30.28
CA LYS A 191 -32.75 -3.59 -30.89
C LYS A 191 -33.53 -4.41 -29.87
N GLU A 192 -32.99 -4.56 -28.65
CA GLU A 192 -33.62 -5.29 -27.56
C GLU A 192 -33.69 -4.40 -26.31
N PRO A 193 -34.62 -3.44 -26.26
CA PRO A 193 -34.70 -2.51 -25.12
C PRO A 193 -35.05 -3.25 -23.81
N ILE A 194 -34.22 -3.09 -22.80
CA ILE A 194 -34.38 -3.69 -21.46
C ILE A 194 -34.13 -2.64 -20.37
N ASP A 195 -34.75 -2.79 -19.20
CA ASP A 195 -34.51 -1.88 -18.08
C ASP A 195 -33.09 -2.05 -17.52
N VAL A 196 -32.49 -0.95 -17.04
CA VAL A 196 -31.14 -0.95 -16.44
C VAL A 196 -31.02 -1.98 -15.33
N ALA A 197 -31.98 -2.01 -14.40
CA ALA A 197 -31.94 -2.94 -13.27
C ALA A 197 -32.05 -4.41 -13.73
N GLU A 198 -32.95 -4.70 -14.67
CA GLU A 198 -33.08 -6.04 -15.25
C GLU A 198 -31.79 -6.46 -15.97
N TYR A 199 -31.14 -5.56 -16.71
CA TYR A 199 -29.84 -5.83 -17.34
C TYR A 199 -28.76 -6.16 -16.31
N LEU A 200 -28.62 -5.34 -15.26
CA LEU A 200 -27.66 -5.55 -14.18
C LEU A 200 -27.86 -6.91 -13.49
N PHE A 201 -29.10 -7.24 -13.13
CA PHE A 201 -29.39 -8.49 -12.42
C PHE A 201 -29.28 -9.73 -13.31
N LYS A 202 -29.67 -9.65 -14.59
CA LYS A 202 -29.39 -10.73 -15.55
C LYS A 202 -27.89 -10.96 -15.73
N ARG A 203 -27.08 -9.89 -15.76
CA ARG A 203 -25.61 -10.04 -15.78
C ARG A 203 -25.07 -10.67 -14.51
N LEU A 204 -25.54 -10.26 -13.33
CA LEU A 204 -25.17 -10.90 -12.05
C LEU A 204 -25.51 -12.39 -12.05
N HIS A 205 -26.69 -12.77 -12.53
CA HIS A 205 -27.06 -14.17 -12.69
C HIS A 205 -26.12 -14.92 -13.65
N GLN A 206 -25.79 -14.32 -14.80
CA GLN A 206 -24.88 -14.91 -15.79
C GLN A 206 -23.47 -15.16 -15.25
N VAL A 207 -22.94 -14.27 -14.40
CA VAL A 207 -21.61 -14.44 -13.79
C VAL A 207 -21.62 -15.39 -12.57
N GLY A 208 -22.78 -15.92 -12.19
CA GLY A 208 -22.90 -17.00 -11.20
C GLY A 208 -23.57 -16.62 -9.88
N VAL A 209 -23.98 -15.36 -9.68
CA VAL A 209 -24.72 -14.96 -8.47
C VAL A 209 -26.11 -15.60 -8.49
N ARG A 210 -26.60 -16.07 -7.34
CA ARG A 210 -28.00 -16.54 -7.18
C ARG A 210 -28.72 -15.81 -6.06
N SER A 211 -28.01 -15.46 -5.00
CA SER A 211 -28.55 -14.72 -3.87
C SER A 211 -27.83 -13.38 -3.70
N VAL A 212 -28.62 -12.31 -3.50
CA VAL A 212 -28.11 -10.95 -3.31
C VAL A 212 -28.34 -10.51 -1.88
N HIS A 213 -27.27 -10.13 -1.20
CA HIS A 213 -27.28 -9.69 0.19
C HIS A 213 -27.63 -8.20 0.27
N GLY A 214 -27.98 -7.73 1.46
CA GLY A 214 -28.19 -6.30 1.71
C GLY A 214 -29.46 -5.98 2.46
N LEU A 215 -29.78 -4.69 2.50
CA LEU A 215 -30.95 -4.13 3.17
C LEU A 215 -31.77 -3.22 2.22
N PRO A 216 -33.11 -3.19 2.40
CA PRO A 216 -33.96 -2.28 1.65
C PRO A 216 -33.82 -0.84 2.16
N GLY A 217 -33.90 0.11 1.25
CA GLY A 217 -34.05 1.54 1.55
C GLY A 217 -34.73 2.23 0.37
N ASP A 218 -35.37 3.38 0.61
CA ASP A 218 -36.19 4.08 -0.38
C ASP A 218 -35.50 4.32 -1.73
N TYR A 219 -34.18 4.53 -1.73
CA TYR A 219 -33.40 4.68 -2.97
C TYR A 219 -33.11 3.39 -3.75
N ASN A 220 -33.36 2.20 -3.21
CA ASN A 220 -33.11 0.91 -3.88
C ASN A 220 -34.36 0.02 -4.06
N LEU A 221 -35.51 0.35 -3.46
CA LEU A 221 -36.71 -0.50 -3.49
C LEU A 221 -37.14 -0.91 -4.91
N VAL A 222 -37.21 0.06 -5.84
CA VAL A 222 -37.63 -0.20 -7.22
C VAL A 222 -36.66 -1.15 -7.93
N ALA A 223 -35.37 -1.10 -7.59
CA ALA A 223 -34.40 -2.06 -8.14
C ALA A 223 -34.61 -3.45 -7.52
N LEU A 224 -34.87 -3.55 -6.21
CA LEU A 224 -35.09 -4.84 -5.53
C LEU A 224 -36.24 -5.65 -6.15
N ASP A 225 -37.29 -4.98 -6.65
CA ASP A 225 -38.42 -5.63 -7.33
C ASP A 225 -38.02 -6.46 -8.57
N TYR A 226 -36.87 -6.17 -9.18
CA TYR A 226 -36.37 -6.90 -10.36
C TYR A 226 -35.61 -8.17 -10.03
N LEU A 227 -35.22 -8.41 -8.76
CA LEU A 227 -34.41 -9.57 -8.37
C LEU A 227 -35.12 -10.90 -8.73
N PRO A 228 -36.37 -11.18 -8.31
CA PRO A 228 -37.01 -12.46 -8.60
C PRO A 228 -37.20 -12.69 -10.10
N GLY A 229 -37.60 -11.65 -10.84
CA GLY A 229 -37.77 -11.72 -12.31
C GLY A 229 -36.47 -11.97 -13.07
N SER A 230 -35.32 -11.69 -12.44
CA SER A 230 -33.98 -11.93 -13.00
C SER A 230 -33.36 -13.25 -12.53
N GLY A 231 -34.14 -14.11 -11.84
CA GLY A 231 -33.65 -15.38 -11.30
C GLY A 231 -32.69 -15.21 -10.13
N LEU A 232 -32.81 -14.11 -9.37
CA LEU A 232 -32.03 -13.85 -8.16
C LEU A 232 -32.94 -13.84 -6.93
N THR A 233 -32.42 -14.31 -5.80
CA THR A 233 -33.09 -14.33 -4.51
C THR A 233 -32.61 -13.18 -3.64
N TRP A 234 -33.54 -12.46 -3.03
CA TRP A 234 -33.22 -11.47 -2.00
C TRP A 234 -32.97 -12.15 -0.66
N VAL A 235 -31.80 -11.93 -0.06
CA VAL A 235 -31.45 -12.52 1.24
C VAL A 235 -32.12 -11.74 2.38
N GLY A 236 -32.02 -10.41 2.37
CA GLY A 236 -32.54 -9.56 3.43
C GLY A 236 -31.88 -9.81 4.78
N SER A 237 -30.61 -9.42 4.89
CA SER A 237 -29.82 -9.44 6.12
C SER A 237 -30.33 -8.42 7.15
N VAL A 238 -29.78 -8.48 8.36
CA VAL A 238 -30.24 -7.66 9.50
C VAL A 238 -29.59 -6.28 9.59
N ASN A 239 -28.36 -6.12 9.08
CA ASN A 239 -27.66 -4.85 8.90
C ASN A 239 -26.64 -4.95 7.75
N GLU A 240 -26.18 -3.80 7.23
CA GLU A 240 -25.34 -3.76 6.03
C GLU A 240 -23.90 -4.24 6.25
N LEU A 241 -23.38 -4.17 7.47
CA LEU A 241 -22.06 -4.72 7.81
C LEU A 241 -22.08 -6.24 7.67
N ASN A 242 -23.05 -6.89 8.32
CA ASN A 242 -23.23 -8.33 8.27
C ASN A 242 -23.57 -8.82 6.87
N ALA A 243 -24.40 -8.06 6.13
CA ALA A 243 -24.69 -8.32 4.72
C ALA A 243 -23.40 -8.33 3.87
N GLY A 244 -22.48 -7.40 4.15
CA GLY A 244 -21.18 -7.35 3.47
C GLY A 244 -20.30 -8.55 3.80
N TYR A 245 -20.26 -8.97 5.07
CA TYR A 245 -19.53 -10.17 5.46
C TYR A 245 -20.13 -11.46 4.90
N ALA A 246 -21.46 -11.53 4.81
CA ALA A 246 -22.14 -12.64 4.14
C ALA A 246 -21.86 -12.66 2.64
N ALA A 247 -21.85 -11.49 1.98
CA ALA A 247 -21.44 -11.40 0.58
C ALA A 247 -19.97 -11.86 0.40
N ASP A 248 -19.05 -11.50 1.30
CA ASP A 248 -17.67 -12.00 1.29
C ASP A 248 -17.63 -13.54 1.38
N GLY A 249 -18.26 -14.12 2.42
CA GLY A 249 -18.30 -15.59 2.60
C GLY A 249 -18.94 -16.34 1.43
N TYR A 250 -20.03 -15.79 0.88
CA TYR A 250 -20.69 -16.33 -0.31
C TYR A 250 -19.75 -16.35 -1.53
N ALA A 251 -19.01 -15.25 -1.77
CA ALA A 251 -18.05 -15.17 -2.86
C ALA A 251 -16.84 -16.10 -2.66
N ARG A 252 -16.42 -16.39 -1.43
CA ARG A 252 -15.34 -17.36 -1.15
C ARG A 252 -15.69 -18.78 -1.59
N VAL A 253 -16.97 -19.15 -1.57
CA VAL A 253 -17.47 -20.47 -1.98
C VAL A 253 -17.92 -20.47 -3.44
N LYS A 254 -18.76 -19.50 -3.85
CA LYS A 254 -19.37 -19.46 -5.19
C LYS A 254 -18.52 -18.77 -6.25
N GLY A 255 -17.50 -18.04 -5.83
CA GLY A 255 -16.56 -17.35 -6.70
C GLY A 255 -16.88 -15.86 -6.91
N ILE A 256 -18.13 -15.41 -6.79
CA ILE A 256 -18.53 -13.99 -6.83
C ILE A 256 -19.85 -13.78 -6.08
N SER A 257 -20.05 -12.60 -5.52
CA SER A 257 -21.29 -12.22 -4.83
C SER A 257 -21.70 -10.78 -5.14
N ALA A 258 -22.90 -10.41 -4.67
CA ALA A 258 -23.39 -9.05 -4.74
C ALA A 258 -24.09 -8.64 -3.43
N ILE A 259 -23.98 -7.35 -3.12
CA ILE A 259 -24.68 -6.68 -2.03
C ILE A 259 -25.38 -5.43 -2.55
N ILE A 260 -26.63 -5.19 -2.14
CA ILE A 260 -27.37 -3.96 -2.42
C ILE A 260 -27.59 -3.18 -1.11
N THR A 261 -27.14 -1.92 -1.06
CA THR A 261 -27.39 -1.02 0.07
C THR A 261 -28.12 0.25 -0.37
N THR A 262 -28.63 1.03 0.59
CA THR A 262 -29.14 2.38 0.33
C THR A 262 -28.03 3.42 0.50
N PHE A 263 -28.22 4.59 -0.12
CA PHE A 263 -27.26 5.70 -0.14
C PHE A 263 -26.92 6.21 1.26
N GLY A 264 -25.66 6.57 1.47
CA GLY A 264 -25.15 7.18 2.71
C GLY A 264 -25.14 6.23 3.90
N VAL A 265 -26.29 5.99 4.52
CA VAL A 265 -26.37 5.23 5.78
C VAL A 265 -26.02 3.76 5.61
N GLY A 266 -26.46 3.12 4.52
CA GLY A 266 -26.22 1.70 4.31
C GLY A 266 -24.82 1.42 3.80
N GLU A 267 -24.37 2.16 2.77
CA GLU A 267 -23.04 1.95 2.17
C GLU A 267 -21.89 2.23 3.15
N LEU A 268 -22.05 3.18 4.09
CA LEU A 268 -21.04 3.47 5.10
C LEU A 268 -20.98 2.38 6.19
N SER A 269 -22.08 1.70 6.50
CA SER A 269 -22.06 0.53 7.39
C SER A 269 -21.41 -0.68 6.71
N ALA A 270 -21.64 -0.88 5.41
CA ALA A 270 -21.00 -1.96 4.64
C ALA A 270 -19.50 -1.73 4.37
N ILE A 271 -19.00 -0.50 4.49
CA ILE A 271 -17.66 -0.11 4.02
C ILE A 271 -16.54 -0.95 4.64
N ASN A 272 -16.66 -1.35 5.91
CA ASN A 272 -15.68 -2.19 6.59
C ASN A 272 -15.62 -3.60 5.98
N ALA A 273 -16.78 -4.21 5.70
CA ALA A 273 -16.83 -5.50 5.04
C ALA A 273 -16.25 -5.45 3.62
N LEU A 274 -16.52 -4.37 2.89
CA LEU A 274 -16.01 -4.16 1.54
C LEU A 274 -14.50 -3.91 1.53
N ALA A 275 -13.98 -3.18 2.52
CA ALA A 275 -12.54 -3.03 2.72
C ALA A 275 -11.86 -4.37 3.07
N GLY A 276 -12.53 -5.23 3.84
CA GLY A 276 -12.09 -6.60 4.08
C GLY A 276 -12.05 -7.44 2.82
N ALA A 277 -13.14 -7.45 2.04
CA ALA A 277 -13.20 -8.14 0.75
C ALA A 277 -12.14 -7.62 -0.23
N TYR A 278 -11.86 -6.31 -0.21
CA TYR A 278 -10.75 -5.73 -0.96
C TYR A 278 -9.44 -6.33 -0.49
N SER A 279 -9.07 -6.15 0.78
CA SER A 279 -7.80 -6.65 1.35
C SER A 279 -7.56 -8.13 1.08
N GLU A 280 -8.61 -8.94 1.19
CA GLU A 280 -8.60 -10.40 1.07
C GLU A 280 -8.74 -10.92 -0.37
N HIS A 281 -8.78 -10.03 -1.37
CA HIS A 281 -9.00 -10.37 -2.77
C HIS A 281 -10.28 -11.18 -3.03
N VAL A 282 -11.42 -10.69 -2.55
CA VAL A 282 -12.74 -11.30 -2.73
C VAL A 282 -13.57 -10.46 -3.70
N PRO A 283 -14.16 -11.06 -4.76
CA PRO A 283 -14.96 -10.35 -5.75
C PRO A 283 -16.40 -10.14 -5.26
N VAL A 284 -16.68 -8.91 -4.83
CA VAL A 284 -18.00 -8.49 -4.31
C VAL A 284 -18.51 -7.29 -5.09
N VAL A 285 -19.69 -7.40 -5.69
CA VAL A 285 -20.34 -6.30 -6.41
C VAL A 285 -21.20 -5.50 -5.42
N HIS A 286 -20.78 -4.29 -5.08
CA HIS A 286 -21.52 -3.38 -4.20
C HIS A 286 -22.39 -2.45 -5.01
N ILE A 287 -23.70 -2.67 -4.97
CA ILE A 287 -24.70 -1.85 -5.65
C ILE A 287 -25.32 -0.90 -4.63
N VAL A 288 -25.31 0.39 -4.92
CA VAL A 288 -25.92 1.41 -4.06
C VAL A 288 -27.03 2.10 -4.81
N GLY A 289 -28.26 1.91 -4.33
CA GLY A 289 -29.39 2.74 -4.79
C GLY A 289 -29.20 4.16 -4.29
N CYS A 290 -29.21 5.14 -5.19
CA CYS A 290 -28.91 6.53 -4.86
C CYS A 290 -29.98 7.51 -5.35
N PRO A 291 -30.00 8.76 -4.84
CA PRO A 291 -30.91 9.80 -5.28
C PRO A 291 -30.93 10.00 -6.80
N SER A 292 -32.05 10.52 -7.33
CA SER A 292 -32.19 10.74 -8.77
C SER A 292 -31.09 11.65 -9.34
N THR A 293 -30.73 11.46 -10.61
CA THR A 293 -29.71 12.29 -11.28
C THR A 293 -30.07 13.78 -11.24
N ILE A 294 -31.36 14.11 -11.28
CA ILE A 294 -31.88 15.49 -11.19
C ILE A 294 -31.62 16.07 -9.80
N SER A 295 -31.94 15.32 -8.75
CA SER A 295 -31.70 15.77 -7.37
C SER A 295 -30.23 15.98 -7.07
N GLN A 296 -29.37 15.08 -7.57
CA GLN A 296 -27.92 15.20 -7.45
C GLN A 296 -27.40 16.46 -8.14
N ARG A 297 -27.80 16.68 -9.41
CA ARG A 297 -27.38 17.85 -10.20
C ARG A 297 -27.80 19.18 -9.55
N ASN A 298 -28.97 19.21 -8.92
CA ASN A 298 -29.50 20.40 -8.28
C ASN A 298 -28.96 20.61 -6.85
N GLY A 299 -28.07 19.74 -6.35
CA GLY A 299 -27.51 19.86 -5.00
C GLY A 299 -28.58 19.82 -3.91
N MET A 300 -29.67 19.06 -4.10
CA MET A 300 -30.78 19.03 -3.16
C MET A 300 -30.34 18.52 -1.78
N LEU A 301 -30.88 19.08 -0.71
CA LEU A 301 -30.64 18.58 0.65
C LEU A 301 -31.61 17.44 0.93
N LEU A 302 -31.12 16.21 0.79
CA LEU A 302 -31.90 14.99 0.99
C LEU A 302 -31.48 14.26 2.26
N HIS A 303 -32.39 13.46 2.82
CA HIS A 303 -32.03 12.50 3.86
C HIS A 303 -30.96 11.53 3.36
N HIS A 304 -30.17 11.02 4.29
CA HIS A 304 -28.99 10.19 4.01
C HIS A 304 -27.85 10.90 3.23
N THR A 305 -27.85 12.23 3.17
CA THR A 305 -26.71 13.04 2.70
C THR A 305 -25.98 13.70 3.88
N LEU A 306 -24.81 14.30 3.61
CA LEU A 306 -24.13 15.17 4.59
C LEU A 306 -24.76 16.57 4.71
N GLY A 307 -25.88 16.84 4.01
CA GLY A 307 -26.54 18.15 4.04
C GLY A 307 -25.76 19.27 3.34
N ASN A 308 -24.81 18.94 2.47
CA ASN A 308 -23.91 19.91 1.81
C ASN A 308 -24.04 19.96 0.27
N GLY A 309 -24.97 19.19 -0.30
CA GLY A 309 -25.19 19.10 -1.75
C GLY A 309 -24.17 18.26 -2.53
N ASP A 310 -23.18 17.63 -1.88
CA ASP A 310 -22.23 16.72 -2.52
C ASP A 310 -22.70 15.26 -2.42
N PHE A 311 -23.16 14.72 -3.56
CA PHE A 311 -23.59 13.32 -3.67
C PHE A 311 -22.47 12.36 -4.08
N ASN A 312 -21.26 12.86 -4.35
CA ASN A 312 -20.14 12.02 -4.75
C ASN A 312 -19.29 11.56 -3.58
N VAL A 313 -19.43 12.17 -2.39
CA VAL A 313 -18.59 11.91 -1.23
C VAL A 313 -18.49 10.41 -0.90
N PHE A 314 -19.59 9.66 -0.90
CA PHE A 314 -19.57 8.24 -0.56
C PHE A 314 -18.97 7.38 -1.68
N ALA A 315 -19.26 7.68 -2.95
CA ALA A 315 -18.58 7.03 -4.07
C ALA A 315 -17.06 7.29 -4.07
N ASN A 316 -16.63 8.48 -3.64
CA ASN A 316 -15.22 8.81 -3.48
C ASN A 316 -14.57 7.99 -2.35
N MET A 317 -15.28 7.78 -1.23
CA MET A 317 -14.81 6.90 -0.17
C MET A 317 -14.69 5.44 -0.66
N SER A 318 -15.73 4.92 -1.30
CA SER A 318 -15.76 3.56 -1.84
C SER A 318 -14.72 3.32 -2.92
N SER A 319 -14.31 4.36 -3.67
CA SER A 319 -13.24 4.26 -4.68
C SER A 319 -11.89 3.82 -4.13
N GLN A 320 -11.63 4.05 -2.82
CA GLN A 320 -10.37 3.66 -2.19
C GLN A 320 -10.30 2.16 -1.86
N ILE A 321 -11.44 1.47 -1.90
CA ILE A 321 -11.59 0.06 -1.54
C ILE A 321 -12.32 -0.74 -2.64
N SER A 322 -12.41 -0.18 -3.84
CA SER A 322 -13.01 -0.82 -5.01
C SER A 322 -12.02 -0.78 -6.17
N CYS A 323 -11.94 -1.85 -6.96
CA CYS A 323 -11.07 -1.88 -8.14
C CYS A 323 -11.66 -1.16 -9.36
N ASP A 324 -12.97 -0.90 -9.34
CA ASP A 324 -13.70 -0.09 -10.33
C ASP A 324 -14.92 0.60 -9.69
N VAL A 325 -15.32 1.73 -10.26
CA VAL A 325 -16.47 2.54 -9.82
C VAL A 325 -17.35 2.89 -11.02
N ALA A 326 -18.52 2.26 -11.11
CA ALA A 326 -19.52 2.52 -12.14
C ALA A 326 -20.61 3.46 -11.63
N LYS A 327 -20.71 4.67 -12.20
CA LYS A 327 -21.80 5.62 -11.94
C LYS A 327 -22.81 5.58 -13.07
N LEU A 328 -23.95 4.94 -12.84
CA LEU A 328 -24.94 4.63 -13.87
C LEU A 328 -25.85 5.83 -14.18
N ASN A 329 -25.27 6.96 -14.59
CA ASN A 329 -25.97 8.25 -14.78
C ASN A 329 -26.33 8.57 -16.25
N ASN A 330 -25.68 7.92 -17.21
CA ASN A 330 -25.90 8.12 -18.64
C ASN A 330 -26.28 6.79 -19.28
N PRO A 331 -27.55 6.59 -19.70
CA PRO A 331 -27.97 5.30 -20.22
C PRO A 331 -27.16 4.80 -21.42
N ALA A 332 -26.41 5.66 -22.14
CA ALA A 332 -25.65 5.26 -23.34
C ALA A 332 -24.46 4.37 -22.99
N GLU A 333 -23.93 4.56 -21.79
CA GLU A 333 -22.73 3.90 -21.31
C GLU A 333 -23.05 2.79 -20.29
N ILE A 334 -24.25 2.77 -19.70
CA ILE A 334 -24.61 1.89 -18.58
C ILE A 334 -24.32 0.41 -18.88
N ALA A 335 -24.74 -0.10 -20.04
CA ALA A 335 -24.50 -1.51 -20.37
C ALA A 335 -23.01 -1.85 -20.43
N ASN A 336 -22.17 -0.92 -20.92
CA ASN A 336 -20.71 -1.08 -20.94
C ASN A 336 -20.13 -0.99 -19.52
N GLN A 337 -20.55 0.00 -18.73
CA GLN A 337 -20.11 0.18 -17.34
C GLN A 337 -20.42 -1.05 -16.47
N ILE A 338 -21.61 -1.64 -16.61
CA ILE A 338 -21.98 -2.87 -15.90
C ILE A 338 -21.10 -4.04 -16.34
N ASP A 339 -20.98 -4.28 -17.66
CA ASP A 339 -20.17 -5.38 -18.18
C ASP A 339 -18.71 -5.25 -17.75
N HIS A 340 -18.16 -4.03 -17.77
CA HIS A 340 -16.79 -3.73 -17.36
C HIS A 340 -16.59 -3.94 -15.86
N ALA A 341 -17.44 -3.36 -15.01
CA ALA A 341 -17.33 -3.50 -13.56
C ALA A 341 -17.39 -4.97 -13.13
N LEU A 342 -18.31 -5.77 -13.71
CA LEU A 342 -18.42 -7.19 -13.39
C LEU A 342 -17.18 -7.98 -13.85
N LYS A 343 -16.63 -7.65 -15.03
CA LYS A 343 -15.38 -8.25 -15.52
C LYS A 343 -14.20 -7.91 -14.61
N GLU A 344 -14.03 -6.65 -14.23
CA GLU A 344 -12.93 -6.21 -13.35
C GLU A 344 -13.06 -6.81 -11.95
N CYS A 345 -14.29 -6.91 -11.42
CA CYS A 345 -14.57 -7.57 -10.14
C CYS A 345 -14.04 -8.99 -10.13
N TRP A 346 -14.37 -9.78 -11.16
CA TRP A 346 -13.92 -11.16 -11.30
C TRP A 346 -12.40 -11.27 -11.53
N ILE A 347 -11.86 -10.57 -12.53
CA ILE A 347 -10.46 -10.71 -12.95
C ILE A 347 -9.50 -10.25 -11.86
N ARG A 348 -9.77 -9.10 -11.24
CA ARG A 348 -8.91 -8.60 -10.16
C ARG A 348 -9.18 -9.30 -8.83
N SER A 349 -10.28 -10.04 -8.74
CA SER A 349 -10.78 -10.64 -7.50
C SER A 349 -10.87 -9.58 -6.41
N ARG A 350 -11.62 -8.50 -6.66
CA ARG A 350 -11.73 -7.35 -5.76
C ARG A 350 -13.15 -6.75 -5.85
N PRO A 351 -13.61 -6.01 -4.84
CA PRO A 351 -14.89 -5.34 -4.90
C PRO A 351 -14.99 -4.30 -6.00
N VAL A 352 -16.20 -4.08 -6.50
CA VAL A 352 -16.54 -2.96 -7.39
C VAL A 352 -17.75 -2.22 -6.84
N TYR A 353 -17.81 -0.92 -7.09
CA TYR A 353 -18.91 -0.06 -6.64
C TYR A 353 -19.79 0.36 -7.81
N VAL A 354 -21.09 0.14 -7.71
CA VAL A 354 -22.10 0.45 -8.72
C VAL A 354 -23.13 1.40 -8.12
N MET A 355 -23.07 2.67 -8.52
CA MET A 355 -24.02 3.71 -8.11
C MET A 355 -25.22 3.70 -9.06
N LEU A 356 -26.41 3.38 -8.56
CA LEU A 356 -27.65 3.24 -9.33
C LEU A 356 -28.69 4.31 -8.92
N PRO A 357 -28.84 5.40 -9.69
CA PRO A 357 -29.86 6.41 -9.43
C PRO A 357 -31.29 5.88 -9.60
N THR A 358 -32.21 6.31 -8.76
CA THR A 358 -33.62 5.89 -8.79
C THR A 358 -34.31 6.14 -10.14
N ASP A 359 -33.98 7.23 -10.82
CA ASP A 359 -34.53 7.59 -12.14
C ASP A 359 -33.91 6.81 -13.30
N MET A 360 -32.83 6.05 -13.05
CA MET A 360 -32.14 5.23 -14.05
C MET A 360 -32.60 3.78 -14.04
N VAL A 361 -33.15 3.28 -12.92
CA VAL A 361 -33.61 1.89 -12.72
C VAL A 361 -34.43 1.36 -13.90
N GLN A 362 -35.40 2.15 -14.38
CA GLN A 362 -36.34 1.79 -15.46
C GLN A 362 -35.99 2.41 -16.81
N LYS A 363 -34.82 3.03 -16.96
CA LYS A 363 -34.36 3.52 -18.27
C LYS A 363 -34.01 2.35 -19.17
N LYS A 364 -34.21 2.51 -20.47
CA LYS A 364 -33.91 1.47 -21.45
C LYS A 364 -32.44 1.51 -21.87
N VAL A 365 -31.82 0.33 -21.92
CA VAL A 365 -30.49 0.06 -22.47
C VAL A 365 -30.54 -1.08 -23.47
N GLU A 366 -29.47 -1.30 -24.22
CA GLU A 366 -29.40 -2.38 -25.22
C GLU A 366 -29.22 -3.74 -24.55
N GLY A 367 -30.21 -4.62 -24.71
CA GLY A 367 -30.25 -5.98 -24.19
C GLY A 367 -29.56 -7.02 -25.07
N GLU A 368 -29.26 -6.72 -26.35
CA GLU A 368 -28.60 -7.67 -27.28
C GLU A 368 -27.31 -8.25 -26.70
N ARG A 369 -26.60 -7.47 -25.87
CA ARG A 369 -25.37 -7.87 -25.16
C ARG A 369 -25.56 -9.06 -24.22
N LEU A 370 -26.76 -9.29 -23.69
CA LEU A 370 -27.06 -10.43 -22.81
C LEU A 370 -27.02 -11.77 -23.54
N ARG A 371 -27.12 -11.79 -24.88
CA ARG A 371 -27.00 -13.02 -25.69
C ARG A 371 -25.60 -13.62 -25.65
N THR A 372 -24.59 -12.80 -25.35
CA THR A 372 -23.19 -13.24 -25.19
C THR A 372 -22.77 -13.05 -23.75
N PRO A 373 -22.37 -14.11 -23.03
CA PRO A 373 -21.84 -13.99 -21.67
C PRO A 373 -20.63 -13.05 -21.63
N ILE A 374 -20.40 -12.41 -20.47
CA ILE A 374 -19.19 -11.63 -20.26
C ILE A 374 -17.98 -12.58 -20.32
N ASP A 375 -16.96 -12.21 -21.10
CA ASP A 375 -15.71 -12.94 -21.11
C ASP A 375 -14.90 -12.66 -19.84
N LEU A 376 -14.95 -13.63 -18.93
CA LEU A 376 -14.28 -13.65 -17.63
C LEU A 376 -12.88 -14.30 -17.68
N SER A 377 -12.37 -14.63 -18.87
CA SER A 377 -11.02 -15.16 -19.02
C SER A 377 -9.96 -14.10 -18.70
N GLU A 378 -8.85 -14.55 -18.12
CA GLU A 378 -7.67 -13.71 -17.92
C GLU A 378 -7.02 -13.36 -19.26
N ILE A 379 -6.43 -12.16 -19.33
CA ILE A 379 -5.69 -11.73 -20.51
C ILE A 379 -4.45 -12.65 -20.66
N PRO A 380 -4.20 -13.24 -21.85
CA PRO A 380 -3.02 -14.05 -22.07
C PRO A 380 -1.72 -13.28 -21.83
N ASN A 381 -0.70 -13.97 -21.30
CA ASN A 381 0.63 -13.42 -21.16
C ASN A 381 1.26 -13.10 -22.52
N ASP A 382 2.21 -12.16 -22.53
CA ASP A 382 3.12 -11.99 -23.65
C ASP A 382 3.93 -13.29 -23.87
N PRO A 383 3.82 -13.94 -25.05
CA PRO A 383 4.39 -15.28 -25.24
C PRO A 383 5.92 -15.33 -25.02
N ALA A 384 6.65 -14.32 -25.50
CA ALA A 384 8.10 -14.30 -25.42
C ALA A 384 8.59 -14.11 -23.97
N LYS A 385 7.95 -13.21 -23.21
CA LYS A 385 8.27 -13.02 -21.78
C LYS A 385 7.91 -14.26 -20.97
N GLU A 386 6.75 -14.85 -21.25
CA GLU A 386 6.29 -16.05 -20.56
C GLU A 386 7.24 -17.23 -20.82
N ASP A 387 7.61 -17.49 -22.07
CA ASP A 387 8.52 -18.59 -22.44
C ASP A 387 9.88 -18.45 -21.75
N TYR A 388 10.41 -17.24 -21.69
CA TYR A 388 11.64 -16.96 -20.96
C TYR A 388 11.52 -17.25 -19.45
N VAL A 389 10.44 -16.77 -18.80
CA VAL A 389 10.20 -17.05 -17.37
C VAL A 389 10.06 -18.56 -17.13
N VAL A 390 9.31 -19.27 -17.97
CA VAL A 390 9.14 -20.72 -17.90
C VAL A 390 10.48 -21.45 -18.01
N GLU A 391 11.33 -21.04 -18.97
CA GLU A 391 12.67 -21.62 -19.14
C GLU A 391 13.51 -21.46 -17.86
N VAL A 392 13.49 -20.27 -17.24
CA VAL A 392 14.26 -20.02 -16.00
C VAL A 392 13.69 -20.82 -14.82
N VAL A 393 12.37 -20.97 -14.71
CA VAL A 393 11.72 -21.80 -13.69
C VAL A 393 12.13 -23.27 -13.84
N LEU A 394 12.04 -23.83 -15.05
CA LEU A 394 12.42 -25.21 -15.34
C LEU A 394 13.90 -25.48 -15.06
N LYS A 395 14.79 -24.58 -15.50
CA LYS A 395 16.24 -24.67 -15.19
C LYS A 395 16.49 -24.66 -13.69
N SER A 396 15.80 -23.80 -12.95
CA SER A 396 15.93 -23.73 -11.48
C SER A 396 15.43 -25.00 -10.82
N LEU A 397 14.28 -25.52 -11.24
CA LEU A 397 13.69 -26.76 -10.71
C LEU A 397 14.57 -27.99 -10.95
N HIS A 398 15.10 -28.17 -12.17
CA HIS A 398 15.98 -29.29 -12.48
C HIS A 398 17.35 -29.20 -11.79
N ALA A 399 17.80 -27.99 -11.42
CA ALA A 399 19.06 -27.80 -10.70
C ALA A 399 18.92 -28.00 -9.18
N ALA A 400 17.73 -27.74 -8.63
CA ALA A 400 17.46 -27.78 -7.21
C ALA A 400 17.58 -29.21 -6.64
N LYS A 401 18.12 -29.30 -5.42
CA LYS A 401 18.31 -30.55 -4.66
C LYS A 401 17.26 -30.74 -3.58
N LYS A 402 16.67 -29.67 -3.08
CA LYS A 402 15.65 -29.69 -2.01
C LYS A 402 14.44 -28.79 -2.31
N PRO A 403 13.90 -28.73 -3.54
CA PRO A 403 12.81 -27.83 -3.88
C PRO A 403 11.57 -28.05 -3.00
N VAL A 404 10.81 -26.97 -2.77
CA VAL A 404 9.51 -26.99 -2.11
C VAL A 404 8.53 -26.06 -2.82
N MET A 405 7.24 -26.37 -2.71
CA MET A 405 6.14 -25.47 -3.04
C MET A 405 5.59 -24.84 -1.76
N LEU A 406 5.37 -23.53 -1.78
CA LEU A 406 4.71 -22.79 -0.70
C LEU A 406 3.48 -22.08 -1.28
N ILE A 407 2.29 -22.57 -0.94
CA ILE A 407 1.02 -22.09 -1.49
C ILE A 407 0.36 -21.15 -0.50
N ASP A 408 -0.12 -20.01 -0.98
CA ASP A 408 -0.64 -18.93 -0.15
C ASP A 408 -1.94 -18.34 -0.75
N ALA A 409 -2.52 -17.38 -0.04
CA ALA A 409 -3.86 -16.82 -0.24
C ALA A 409 -4.24 -16.61 -1.71
N CYS A 410 -3.38 -15.93 -2.49
CA CYS A 410 -3.72 -15.55 -3.86
C CYS A 410 -3.83 -16.75 -4.80
N ALA A 411 -3.28 -17.92 -4.47
CA ALA A 411 -3.50 -19.13 -5.25
C ALA A 411 -4.99 -19.54 -5.22
N ILE A 412 -5.61 -19.44 -4.03
CA ILE A 412 -7.04 -19.67 -3.83
C ILE A 412 -7.85 -18.52 -4.46
N ARG A 413 -7.51 -17.27 -4.10
CA ARG A 413 -8.32 -16.09 -4.46
C ARG A 413 -8.36 -15.84 -5.97
N HIS A 414 -7.29 -16.14 -6.70
CA HIS A 414 -7.24 -16.04 -8.16
C HIS A 414 -7.47 -17.38 -8.88
N ARG A 415 -8.04 -18.37 -8.19
CA ARG A 415 -8.55 -19.62 -8.78
C ARG A 415 -7.50 -20.37 -9.61
N VAL A 416 -6.29 -20.55 -9.06
CA VAL A 416 -5.20 -21.32 -9.69
C VAL A 416 -4.88 -22.63 -8.97
N LEU A 417 -5.76 -23.07 -8.07
CA LEU A 417 -5.60 -24.37 -7.40
C LEU A 417 -5.53 -25.56 -8.37
N PRO A 418 -6.29 -25.61 -9.49
CA PRO A 418 -6.12 -26.69 -10.47
C PRO A 418 -4.67 -26.81 -10.97
N GLU A 419 -4.05 -25.68 -11.34
CA GLU A 419 -2.65 -25.66 -11.76
C GLU A 419 -1.68 -26.03 -10.62
N VAL A 420 -1.99 -25.65 -9.38
CA VAL A 420 -1.20 -26.07 -8.19
C VAL A 420 -1.26 -27.58 -8.01
N HIS A 421 -2.43 -28.19 -8.12
CA HIS A 421 -2.61 -29.64 -7.98
C HIS A 421 -1.94 -30.41 -9.13
N ASP A 422 -2.10 -29.96 -10.38
CA ASP A 422 -1.43 -30.58 -11.53
C ASP A 422 0.10 -30.53 -11.39
N LEU A 423 0.64 -29.40 -10.91
CA LEU A 423 2.07 -29.27 -10.63
C LEU A 423 2.50 -30.18 -9.48
N LEU A 424 1.71 -30.29 -8.41
CA LEU A 424 2.00 -31.18 -7.28
C LEU A 424 2.05 -32.64 -7.71
N GLU A 425 1.07 -33.10 -8.49
CA GLU A 425 1.00 -34.48 -8.99
C GLU A 425 2.15 -34.81 -9.94
N LYS A 426 2.53 -33.85 -10.80
CA LYS A 426 3.63 -34.04 -11.75
C LYS A 426 5.01 -33.95 -11.09
N ALA A 427 5.24 -32.94 -10.26
CA ALA A 427 6.55 -32.66 -9.66
C ALA A 427 6.82 -33.51 -8.42
N LYS A 428 5.78 -33.89 -7.67
CA LYS A 428 5.86 -34.62 -6.40
C LYS A 428 6.86 -34.02 -5.42
N VAL A 429 7.03 -32.70 -5.45
CA VAL A 429 7.85 -31.97 -4.47
C VAL A 429 7.05 -31.74 -3.18
N PRO A 430 7.73 -31.61 -2.02
CA PRO A 430 7.09 -31.17 -0.79
C PRO A 430 6.28 -29.90 -0.97
N VAL A 431 5.07 -29.89 -0.42
CA VAL A 431 4.16 -28.76 -0.50
C VAL A 431 3.74 -28.31 0.89
N PHE A 432 3.82 -27.02 1.12
CA PHE A 432 3.46 -26.34 2.35
C PHE A 432 2.42 -25.27 2.03
N VAL A 433 1.62 -24.93 3.04
CA VAL A 433 0.68 -23.81 2.95
C VAL A 433 1.02 -22.76 3.99
N THR A 434 0.68 -21.52 3.74
CA THR A 434 0.67 -20.46 4.77
C THR A 434 -0.64 -20.52 5.56
N PRO A 435 -0.77 -19.78 6.69
CA PRO A 435 -2.05 -19.58 7.36
C PRO A 435 -3.21 -19.19 6.43
N MET A 436 -3.02 -18.18 5.56
CA MET A 436 -4.04 -17.75 4.60
C MET A 436 -4.21 -18.71 3.41
N GLY A 437 -3.20 -19.54 3.14
CA GLY A 437 -3.22 -20.59 2.12
C GLY A 437 -3.80 -21.92 2.63
N LYS A 438 -4.23 -22.01 3.89
CA LYS A 438 -4.73 -23.27 4.44
C LYS A 438 -5.97 -23.75 3.67
N GLY A 439 -6.02 -25.05 3.38
CA GLY A 439 -7.02 -25.63 2.46
C GLY A 439 -6.74 -25.41 0.97
N ALA A 440 -5.64 -24.76 0.56
CA ALA A 440 -5.27 -24.62 -0.86
C ALA A 440 -4.82 -25.94 -1.50
N VAL A 441 -4.38 -26.91 -0.69
CA VAL A 441 -3.92 -28.22 -1.16
C VAL A 441 -4.64 -29.33 -0.41
N ASN A 442 -4.73 -30.51 -1.01
CA ASN A 442 -5.24 -31.69 -0.32
C ASN A 442 -4.23 -32.10 0.77
N GLU A 443 -4.58 -31.84 2.04
CA GLU A 443 -3.69 -32.11 3.17
C GLU A 443 -3.51 -33.62 3.45
N THR A 444 -4.28 -34.49 2.80
CA THR A 444 -4.06 -35.95 2.81
C THR A 444 -3.00 -36.42 1.81
N HIS A 445 -2.55 -35.55 0.90
CA HIS A 445 -1.51 -35.88 -0.07
C HIS A 445 -0.19 -36.22 0.64
N PRO A 446 0.54 -37.29 0.25
CA PRO A 446 1.73 -37.77 0.97
C PRO A 446 2.88 -36.75 1.05
N ASN A 447 2.92 -35.77 0.15
CA ASN A 447 3.93 -34.70 0.16
C ASN A 447 3.46 -33.42 0.87
N TYR A 448 2.27 -33.39 1.46
CA TYR A 448 1.86 -32.25 2.28
C TYR A 448 2.72 -32.20 3.55
N GLY A 449 3.38 -31.07 3.76
CA GLY A 449 4.33 -30.87 4.85
C GLY A 449 3.85 -29.94 5.95
N GLY A 450 2.62 -29.41 5.89
CA GLY A 450 2.05 -28.59 6.97
C GLY A 450 2.03 -27.09 6.70
N VAL A 451 1.76 -26.34 7.77
CA VAL A 451 1.58 -24.88 7.75
C VAL A 451 2.89 -24.17 8.09
N TYR A 452 3.38 -23.34 7.17
CA TYR A 452 4.56 -22.49 7.36
C TYR A 452 4.16 -21.03 7.66
N ALA A 453 4.53 -20.56 8.84
CA ALA A 453 4.27 -19.22 9.35
C ALA A 453 5.52 -18.63 10.05
N GLY A 454 6.71 -18.86 9.50
CA GLY A 454 7.97 -18.38 10.10
C GLY A 454 8.26 -19.04 11.45
N ASP A 455 8.54 -18.24 12.48
CA ASP A 455 8.89 -18.74 13.82
C ASP A 455 7.71 -19.49 14.50
N ALA A 456 6.46 -19.20 14.13
CA ALA A 456 5.29 -19.90 14.65
C ALA A 456 5.01 -21.26 13.98
N SER A 457 5.78 -21.65 12.96
CA SER A 457 5.65 -22.97 12.33
C SER A 457 6.01 -24.10 13.31
N GLN A 458 5.60 -25.33 13.01
CA GLN A 458 6.19 -26.49 13.68
C GLN A 458 7.69 -26.58 13.34
N PRO A 459 8.57 -27.04 14.26
CA PRO A 459 10.02 -26.97 14.06
C PRO A 459 10.54 -27.67 12.80
N ASP A 460 9.99 -28.85 12.49
CA ASP A 460 10.28 -29.65 11.30
C ASP A 460 9.81 -28.98 10.00
N VAL A 461 8.63 -28.34 10.03
CA VAL A 461 8.11 -27.53 8.92
C VAL A 461 9.01 -26.34 8.65
N LYS A 462 9.40 -25.62 9.70
CA LYS A 462 10.32 -24.48 9.62
C LYS A 462 11.65 -24.90 8.99
N GLU A 463 12.26 -25.96 9.52
CA GLU A 463 13.55 -26.46 9.05
C GLU A 463 13.47 -26.88 7.58
N ARG A 464 12.42 -27.60 7.17
CA ARG A 464 12.28 -28.08 5.79
C ARG A 464 12.08 -26.96 4.78
N VAL A 465 11.32 -25.92 5.13
CA VAL A 465 11.08 -24.76 4.25
C VAL A 465 12.31 -23.85 4.19
N GLU A 466 12.92 -23.51 5.33
CA GLU A 466 14.03 -22.55 5.39
C GLU A 466 15.36 -23.12 4.89
N SER A 467 15.54 -24.45 4.94
CA SER A 467 16.70 -25.13 4.36
C SER A 467 16.58 -25.43 2.85
N SER A 468 15.46 -25.04 2.22
CA SER A 468 15.24 -25.25 0.80
C SER A 468 16.19 -24.42 -0.08
N ASP A 469 16.71 -25.03 -1.13
CA ASP A 469 17.51 -24.36 -2.17
C ASP A 469 16.65 -23.80 -3.31
N LEU A 470 15.36 -24.14 -3.35
CA LEU A 470 14.37 -23.54 -4.24
C LEU A 470 12.96 -23.54 -3.63
N ILE A 471 12.32 -22.39 -3.60
CA ILE A 471 10.94 -22.22 -3.14
C ILE A 471 10.10 -21.67 -4.28
N LEU A 472 9.11 -22.46 -4.71
CA LEU A 472 8.04 -21.99 -5.58
C LEU A 472 6.93 -21.40 -4.71
N SER A 473 6.97 -20.09 -4.48
CA SER A 473 5.94 -19.39 -3.72
C SER A 473 4.80 -19.01 -4.66
N ILE A 474 3.63 -19.61 -4.49
CA ILE A 474 2.48 -19.42 -5.38
C ILE A 474 1.40 -18.65 -4.63
N GLY A 475 1.10 -17.44 -5.10
CA GLY A 475 0.06 -16.58 -4.52
C GLY A 475 0.43 -15.92 -3.19
N GLY A 476 1.72 -15.67 -2.95
CA GLY A 476 2.25 -15.14 -1.69
C GLY A 476 1.65 -13.80 -1.25
N LEU A 477 1.16 -13.71 -0.01
CA LEU A 477 0.67 -12.49 0.65
C LEU A 477 1.28 -12.39 2.07
N LYS A 478 2.43 -11.72 2.18
CA LYS A 478 3.26 -11.71 3.40
C LYS A 478 2.80 -10.66 4.43
N SER A 479 1.61 -10.84 5.01
CA SER A 479 1.14 -10.02 6.14
C SER A 479 1.81 -10.43 7.46
N ASP A 480 1.69 -9.59 8.49
CA ASP A 480 2.21 -9.87 9.83
C ASP A 480 1.66 -11.17 10.41
N PHE A 481 0.34 -11.37 10.46
CA PHE A 481 -0.25 -12.60 11.01
C PHE A 481 -0.01 -13.82 10.12
N ASN A 482 0.03 -13.67 8.79
CA ASN A 482 0.34 -14.76 7.87
C ASN A 482 1.82 -15.22 7.97
N THR A 483 2.69 -14.40 8.58
CA THR A 483 4.12 -14.66 8.73
C THR A 483 4.62 -14.59 10.19
N ALA A 484 3.69 -14.69 11.16
CA ALA A 484 3.94 -14.55 12.59
C ALA A 484 4.88 -13.38 12.94
N GLY A 485 4.46 -12.17 12.62
CA GLY A 485 5.19 -10.93 12.89
C GLY A 485 6.38 -10.67 11.97
N PHE A 486 6.28 -11.07 10.69
CA PHE A 486 7.37 -10.97 9.70
C PHE A 486 8.60 -11.81 10.05
N SER A 487 8.40 -12.94 10.74
CA SER A 487 9.47 -13.86 11.17
C SER A 487 9.86 -14.90 10.10
N TYR A 488 9.19 -14.88 8.96
CA TYR A 488 9.55 -15.62 7.75
C TYR A 488 11.03 -15.38 7.35
N ARG A 489 11.80 -16.46 7.13
CA ARG A 489 13.21 -16.39 6.70
C ARG A 489 13.49 -17.27 5.48
N THR A 490 12.91 -16.93 4.32
CA THR A 490 13.40 -17.50 3.06
C THR A 490 14.23 -16.51 2.28
N SER A 491 15.32 -17.01 1.69
CA SER A 491 16.19 -16.23 0.84
C SER A 491 15.49 -15.87 -0.48
N GLN A 492 15.51 -14.59 -0.84
CA GLN A 492 15.03 -14.15 -2.15
C GLN A 492 15.82 -14.78 -3.30
N LEU A 493 17.12 -15.09 -3.09
CA LEU A 493 17.95 -15.80 -4.08
C LEU A 493 17.44 -17.21 -4.41
N ASN A 494 16.71 -17.83 -3.47
CA ASN A 494 16.19 -19.19 -3.61
C ASN A 494 14.67 -19.20 -3.87
N THR A 495 14.03 -18.04 -4.06
CA THR A 495 12.56 -17.97 -4.19
C THR A 495 12.16 -17.52 -5.59
N ILE A 496 11.19 -18.22 -6.17
CA ILE A 496 10.42 -17.78 -7.33
C ILE A 496 8.99 -17.52 -6.85
N ASN A 497 8.52 -16.29 -7.00
CA ASN A 497 7.18 -15.88 -6.60
C ASN A 497 6.28 -15.80 -7.82
N PHE A 498 5.17 -16.53 -7.80
CA PHE A 498 4.12 -16.49 -8.81
C PHE A 498 2.94 -15.71 -8.25
N HIS A 499 2.49 -14.69 -8.97
CA HIS A 499 1.35 -13.87 -8.56
C HIS A 499 0.37 -13.65 -9.73
N SER A 500 -0.82 -13.15 -9.41
CA SER A 500 -1.88 -12.89 -10.38
C SER A 500 -1.55 -11.84 -11.44
N THR A 501 -0.63 -10.91 -11.15
CA THR A 501 -0.30 -9.77 -12.04
C THR A 501 1.14 -9.79 -12.54
N HIS A 502 2.00 -10.63 -11.97
CA HIS A 502 3.42 -10.68 -12.25
C HIS A 502 4.03 -12.00 -11.75
N THR A 503 5.24 -12.28 -12.21
CA THR A 503 6.08 -13.35 -11.67
C THR A 503 7.42 -12.74 -11.31
N THR A 504 8.01 -13.14 -10.20
CA THR A 504 9.31 -12.66 -9.74
C THR A 504 10.26 -13.85 -9.59
N VAL A 505 11.32 -13.86 -10.39
CA VAL A 505 12.38 -14.86 -10.30
C VAL A 505 13.56 -14.22 -9.58
N ARG A 506 13.80 -14.63 -8.34
CA ARG A 506 14.83 -14.04 -7.47
C ARG A 506 14.62 -12.53 -7.30
N TYR A 507 15.50 -11.71 -7.86
CA TYR A 507 15.42 -10.24 -7.83
C TYR A 507 14.81 -9.63 -9.10
N SER A 508 14.50 -10.45 -10.10
CA SER A 508 13.94 -10.00 -11.37
C SER A 508 12.43 -10.16 -11.38
N GLU A 509 11.71 -9.04 -11.47
CA GLU A 509 10.26 -9.01 -11.64
C GLU A 509 9.89 -8.94 -13.12
N TYR A 510 8.84 -9.68 -13.50
CA TYR A 510 8.26 -9.70 -14.83
C TYR A 510 6.80 -9.23 -14.75
N PRO A 511 6.55 -7.90 -14.81
CA PRO A 511 5.20 -7.35 -14.76
C PRO A 511 4.35 -7.83 -15.95
N GLY A 512 3.09 -8.17 -15.69
CA GLY A 512 2.16 -8.66 -16.70
C GLY A 512 2.33 -10.14 -17.08
N VAL A 513 3.29 -10.85 -16.48
CA VAL A 513 3.44 -12.30 -16.63
C VAL A 513 2.75 -13.00 -15.47
N THR A 514 1.48 -13.37 -15.66
CA THR A 514 0.61 -13.94 -14.63
C THR A 514 0.95 -15.41 -14.34
N MET A 515 0.75 -15.80 -13.08
CA MET A 515 1.07 -17.15 -12.60
C MET A 515 0.37 -18.28 -13.35
N ARG A 516 -0.88 -18.09 -13.79
CA ARG A 516 -1.66 -19.16 -14.43
C ARG A 516 -1.00 -19.66 -15.70
N GLY A 517 -0.61 -18.74 -16.59
CA GLY A 517 0.02 -19.09 -17.85
C GLY A 517 1.40 -19.74 -17.65
N VAL A 518 2.21 -19.18 -16.74
CA VAL A 518 3.53 -19.74 -16.40
C VAL A 518 3.40 -21.14 -15.82
N LEU A 519 2.52 -21.36 -14.84
CA LEU A 519 2.32 -22.67 -14.21
C LEU A 519 1.92 -23.72 -15.26
N ARG A 520 0.96 -23.41 -16.14
CA ARG A 520 0.54 -24.33 -17.22
C ARG A 520 1.69 -24.73 -18.13
N LYS A 521 2.52 -23.77 -18.56
CA LYS A 521 3.68 -24.06 -19.42
C LYS A 521 4.79 -24.80 -18.67
N VAL A 522 4.99 -24.51 -17.38
CA VAL A 522 5.92 -25.29 -16.54
C VAL A 522 5.43 -26.72 -16.43
N ILE A 523 4.15 -26.95 -16.10
CA ILE A 523 3.54 -28.28 -16.02
C ILE A 523 3.73 -29.04 -17.33
N ASN A 524 3.47 -28.43 -18.49
CA ASN A 524 3.61 -29.11 -19.78
C ASN A 524 5.07 -29.54 -20.08
N ASN A 525 6.04 -28.70 -19.73
CA ASN A 525 7.45 -28.89 -20.11
C ASN A 525 8.33 -29.49 -19.00
N LEU A 526 7.79 -29.70 -17.80
CA LEU A 526 8.52 -30.29 -16.68
C LEU A 526 8.90 -31.74 -16.96
N ASP A 527 10.16 -32.07 -16.69
CA ASP A 527 10.68 -33.44 -16.71
C ASP A 527 10.85 -33.93 -15.26
N PRO A 528 9.94 -34.77 -14.75
CA PRO A 528 9.97 -35.21 -13.35
C PRO A 528 11.17 -36.09 -13.02
N GLU A 529 11.78 -36.76 -14.00
CA GLU A 529 12.95 -37.63 -13.79
C GLU A 529 14.20 -36.85 -13.39
N LYS A 530 14.23 -35.54 -13.68
CA LYS A 530 15.33 -34.63 -13.32
C LYS A 530 15.19 -34.00 -11.94
N LEU A 531 14.08 -34.24 -11.23
CA LEU A 531 13.83 -33.62 -9.94
C LEU A 531 14.49 -34.39 -8.79
N SER A 532 15.04 -33.66 -7.83
CA SER A 532 15.51 -34.22 -6.57
C SER A 532 14.43 -34.01 -5.50
N ILE A 533 13.90 -35.10 -4.94
CA ILE A 533 12.81 -35.06 -3.96
C ILE A 533 13.35 -35.48 -2.59
N VAL A 534 13.19 -34.60 -1.61
CA VAL A 534 13.39 -34.91 -0.19
C VAL A 534 12.01 -34.91 0.47
N PRO A 535 11.63 -35.95 1.24
CA PRO A 535 10.32 -36.05 1.86
C PRO A 535 9.91 -34.84 2.71
N SER A 536 8.59 -34.66 2.85
CA SER A 536 7.99 -33.70 3.77
C SER A 536 7.95 -34.25 5.21
N PRO A 537 7.82 -33.38 6.23
CA PRO A 537 7.51 -33.80 7.59
C PRO A 537 6.15 -34.52 7.67
N ASP A 538 6.00 -35.42 8.65
CA ASP A 538 4.73 -36.13 8.89
C ASP A 538 3.78 -35.27 9.73
N VAL A 539 2.72 -34.77 9.10
CA VAL A 539 1.66 -34.02 9.77
C VAL A 539 0.50 -34.95 10.10
N SER A 540 0.03 -34.94 11.34
CA SER A 540 -1.09 -35.75 11.81
C SER A 540 -1.86 -35.08 12.94
N ASN A 541 -3.14 -35.42 13.07
CA ASN A 541 -4.03 -34.96 14.15
C ASN A 541 -3.78 -35.74 15.45
N LYS A 542 -2.53 -35.82 15.92
CA LYS A 542 -2.21 -36.52 17.17
C LYS A 542 -2.78 -35.75 18.35
N LEU A 543 -3.70 -36.39 19.07
CA LEU A 543 -4.17 -35.85 20.35
C LEU A 543 -3.00 -35.81 21.34
N PRO A 544 -2.89 -34.77 22.19
CA PRO A 544 -1.89 -34.76 23.23
C PRO A 544 -2.14 -35.94 24.18
N VAL A 545 -1.19 -36.88 24.23
CA VAL A 545 -1.18 -37.98 25.19
C VAL A 545 -0.38 -37.51 26.40
N ASP A 546 -1.07 -37.18 27.47
CA ASP A 546 -0.46 -37.04 28.78
C ASP A 546 -1.14 -38.03 29.71
N ASP A 547 -0.50 -39.19 29.92
CA ASP A 547 -1.03 -40.28 30.75
C ASP A 547 -1.25 -39.85 32.22
N ASN A 548 -0.74 -38.66 32.61
CA ASN A 548 -0.95 -38.08 33.94
C ASN A 548 -1.98 -36.93 33.96
N ASP A 549 -2.45 -36.43 32.81
CA ASP A 549 -3.49 -35.39 32.73
C ASP A 549 -4.89 -36.02 32.78
N LEU A 550 -5.35 -36.32 34.00
CA LEU A 550 -6.73 -36.72 34.27
C LEU A 550 -7.73 -35.55 34.17
N SER A 551 -7.29 -34.35 33.77
CA SER A 551 -8.17 -33.19 33.65
C SER A 551 -9.18 -33.39 32.55
N GLN A 552 -10.44 -33.15 32.89
CA GLN A 552 -11.56 -33.09 31.96
C GLN A 552 -11.70 -31.72 31.31
N THR A 553 -10.84 -30.74 31.62
CA THR A 553 -10.86 -29.41 31.00
C THR A 553 -10.50 -29.47 29.53
N ILE A 554 -11.31 -28.85 28.68
CA ILE A 554 -11.02 -28.71 27.25
C ILE A 554 -9.95 -27.65 27.07
N THR A 555 -8.79 -28.03 26.55
CA THR A 555 -7.74 -27.08 26.17
C THR A 555 -7.70 -26.87 24.66
N GLN A 556 -7.24 -25.71 24.21
CA GLN A 556 -6.99 -25.37 22.81
C GLN A 556 -6.02 -26.38 22.19
N LYS A 557 -4.98 -26.80 22.92
CA LYS A 557 -4.02 -27.83 22.49
C LYS A 557 -4.69 -29.20 22.22
N TYR A 558 -5.72 -29.55 22.98
CA TYR A 558 -6.53 -30.77 22.76
C TYR A 558 -7.56 -30.58 21.64
N LEU A 559 -8.22 -29.42 21.62
CA LEU A 559 -9.35 -29.12 20.75
C LEU A 559 -9.01 -29.24 19.26
N TRP A 560 -7.93 -28.61 18.78
CA TRP A 560 -7.67 -28.51 17.34
C TRP A 560 -7.32 -29.84 16.66
N PRO A 561 -6.40 -30.67 17.20
CA PRO A 561 -6.23 -32.01 16.66
C PRO A 561 -7.52 -32.84 16.73
N ARG A 562 -8.35 -32.64 17.77
CA ARG A 562 -9.64 -33.34 17.89
C ARG A 562 -10.66 -32.91 16.84
N VAL A 563 -10.71 -31.62 16.51
CA VAL A 563 -11.50 -31.09 15.39
C VAL A 563 -11.09 -31.79 14.09
N GLY A 564 -9.81 -32.04 13.88
CA GLY A 564 -9.32 -32.79 12.72
C GLY A 564 -9.86 -34.21 12.57
N HIS A 565 -10.27 -34.86 13.66
CA HIS A 565 -10.98 -36.16 13.64
C HIS A 565 -12.50 -36.03 13.45
N TYR A 566 -13.06 -34.86 13.69
CA TYR A 566 -14.49 -34.55 13.50
C TYR A 566 -14.80 -34.10 12.07
N LEU A 567 -13.87 -33.39 11.44
CA LEU A 567 -14.00 -32.95 10.06
C LEU A 567 -14.12 -34.17 9.12
N ARG A 568 -14.90 -34.00 8.06
CA ARG A 568 -15.01 -34.95 6.96
C ARG A 568 -14.63 -34.30 5.63
N ASP A 569 -14.52 -35.11 4.60
CA ASP A 569 -14.22 -34.63 3.26
C ASP A 569 -15.22 -33.55 2.81
N ASN A 570 -14.71 -32.55 2.11
CA ASN A 570 -15.47 -31.43 1.52
C ASN A 570 -16.16 -30.47 2.52
N ASP A 571 -15.94 -30.60 3.83
CA ASP A 571 -16.45 -29.62 4.80
C ASP A 571 -15.95 -28.19 4.48
N ILE A 572 -16.76 -27.20 4.84
CA ILE A 572 -16.39 -25.78 4.83
C ILE A 572 -16.12 -25.38 6.28
N VAL A 573 -14.90 -24.94 6.57
CA VAL A 573 -14.49 -24.54 7.92
C VAL A 573 -14.23 -23.03 7.94
N VAL A 574 -15.01 -22.31 8.73
CA VAL A 574 -14.89 -20.87 8.95
C VAL A 574 -14.26 -20.63 10.32
N THR A 575 -13.16 -19.88 10.37
CA THR A 575 -12.48 -19.56 11.63
C THR A 575 -12.35 -18.06 11.83
N GLU A 576 -12.83 -17.61 12.97
CA GLU A 576 -12.76 -16.20 13.35
C GLU A 576 -11.37 -15.77 13.81
N THR A 577 -11.07 -14.48 13.62
CA THR A 577 -9.93 -13.80 14.23
C THR A 577 -9.96 -13.96 15.75
N GLY A 578 -8.85 -14.46 16.31
CA GLY A 578 -8.77 -14.89 17.70
C GLY A 578 -8.14 -16.26 17.80
N THR A 579 -8.43 -17.00 18.87
CA THR A 579 -7.87 -18.35 19.09
C THR A 579 -8.18 -19.31 17.94
N ALA A 580 -9.36 -19.22 17.31
CA ALA A 580 -9.75 -20.08 16.19
C ALA A 580 -8.85 -19.92 14.94
N ASN A 581 -8.52 -18.68 14.57
CA ASN A 581 -7.65 -18.40 13.42
C ASN A 581 -6.27 -19.07 13.55
N PHE A 582 -5.67 -19.06 14.73
CA PHE A 582 -4.35 -19.67 14.97
C PHE A 582 -4.43 -21.17 15.27
N GLY A 583 -5.47 -21.59 15.98
CA GLY A 583 -5.62 -22.95 16.44
C GLY A 583 -5.84 -23.94 15.32
N ILE A 584 -6.59 -23.53 14.29
CA ILE A 584 -6.84 -24.38 13.13
C ILE A 584 -5.56 -24.78 12.40
N TRP A 585 -4.43 -24.06 12.56
CA TRP A 585 -3.16 -24.38 11.91
C TRP A 585 -2.64 -25.78 12.30
N ASP A 586 -2.90 -26.21 13.54
CA ASP A 586 -2.52 -27.53 14.04
C ASP A 586 -3.53 -28.63 13.63
N THR A 587 -4.58 -28.28 12.89
CA THR A 587 -5.57 -29.23 12.34
C THR A 587 -5.17 -29.64 10.92
N LYS A 588 -4.86 -30.92 10.72
CA LYS A 588 -4.74 -31.52 9.39
C LYS A 588 -6.14 -31.77 8.82
N PHE A 589 -6.39 -31.28 7.61
CA PHE A 589 -7.70 -31.43 6.99
C PHE A 589 -7.89 -32.76 6.20
N PRO A 590 -9.11 -33.31 6.22
CA PRO A 590 -9.58 -34.26 5.21
C PRO A 590 -9.55 -33.69 3.79
N ALA A 591 -9.81 -34.52 2.79
CA ALA A 591 -9.72 -34.11 1.39
C ALA A 591 -10.86 -33.12 1.03
N GLY A 592 -10.56 -32.13 0.21
CA GLY A 592 -11.55 -31.18 -0.31
C GLY A 592 -12.10 -30.17 0.71
N VAL A 593 -11.61 -30.17 1.96
CA VAL A 593 -12.02 -29.15 2.95
C VAL A 593 -11.66 -27.76 2.46
N THR A 594 -12.64 -26.85 2.51
CA THR A 594 -12.46 -25.44 2.16
C THR A 594 -12.35 -24.61 3.43
N ALA A 595 -11.24 -23.90 3.60
CA ALA A 595 -11.01 -23.06 4.78
C ALA A 595 -11.27 -21.58 4.48
N LEU A 596 -12.02 -20.93 5.35
CA LEU A 596 -12.34 -19.52 5.30
C LEU A 596 -11.81 -18.87 6.58
N SER A 597 -10.76 -18.05 6.45
CA SER A 597 -10.26 -17.22 7.53
C SER A 597 -9.86 -15.85 6.99
N GLN A 598 -10.07 -14.81 7.80
CA GLN A 598 -9.80 -13.42 7.44
C GLN A 598 -8.52 -12.90 8.13
N VAL A 599 -7.38 -13.49 7.78
CA VAL A 599 -6.10 -13.28 8.49
C VAL A 599 -5.52 -11.88 8.29
N LEU A 600 -5.74 -11.25 7.12
CA LEU A 600 -5.15 -9.95 6.81
C LEU A 600 -6.03 -8.81 7.31
N TRP A 601 -7.33 -8.84 6.99
CA TRP A 601 -8.23 -7.78 7.44
C TRP A 601 -8.55 -7.88 8.93
N GLY A 602 -8.68 -9.11 9.45
CA GLY A 602 -8.73 -9.37 10.88
C GLY A 602 -9.91 -8.73 11.62
N SER A 603 -11.04 -8.49 10.95
CA SER A 603 -12.17 -7.82 11.60
C SER A 603 -13.02 -8.82 12.37
N ILE A 604 -12.91 -8.81 13.70
CA ILE A 604 -13.73 -9.65 14.57
C ILE A 604 -15.24 -9.46 14.29
N GLY A 605 -15.99 -10.56 14.30
CA GLY A 605 -17.40 -10.62 13.92
C GLY A 605 -17.64 -10.94 12.44
N TRP A 606 -16.62 -10.89 11.58
CA TRP A 606 -16.73 -11.28 10.16
C TRP A 606 -17.30 -12.69 9.98
N SER A 607 -16.87 -13.63 10.81
CA SER A 607 -17.08 -15.06 10.59
C SER A 607 -18.54 -15.51 10.67
N VAL A 608 -19.38 -14.83 11.46
CA VAL A 608 -20.82 -15.16 11.56
C VAL A 608 -21.54 -14.86 10.25
N GLY A 609 -21.31 -13.67 9.68
CA GLY A 609 -21.82 -13.31 8.36
C GLY A 609 -21.23 -14.20 7.27
N ALA A 610 -19.91 -14.41 7.29
CA ALA A 610 -19.25 -15.24 6.29
C ALA A 610 -19.76 -16.70 6.29
N ALA A 611 -20.03 -17.28 7.47
CA ALA A 611 -20.62 -18.62 7.59
C ALA A 611 -22.05 -18.66 7.04
N GLN A 612 -22.86 -17.62 7.27
CA GLN A 612 -24.19 -17.51 6.66
C GLN A 612 -24.07 -17.51 5.13
N GLY A 613 -23.20 -16.67 4.58
CA GLY A 613 -22.97 -16.57 3.14
C GLY A 613 -22.45 -17.87 2.53
N ALA A 614 -21.50 -18.53 3.19
CA ALA A 614 -20.94 -19.81 2.74
C ALA A 614 -21.99 -20.93 2.74
N ALA A 615 -22.78 -21.06 3.81
CA ALA A 615 -23.87 -22.03 3.87
C ALA A 615 -24.96 -21.77 2.80
N LEU A 616 -25.28 -20.50 2.55
CA LEU A 616 -26.22 -20.13 1.49
C LEU A 616 -25.65 -20.44 0.10
N ALA A 617 -24.34 -20.25 -0.13
CA ALA A 617 -23.70 -20.59 -1.40
C ALA A 617 -23.79 -22.10 -1.69
N VAL A 618 -23.55 -22.95 -0.68
CA VAL A 618 -23.72 -24.41 -0.76
C VAL A 618 -25.17 -24.77 -1.11
N LYS A 619 -26.13 -24.18 -0.39
CA LYS A 619 -27.57 -24.40 -0.65
C LYS A 619 -27.97 -24.00 -2.07
N ASP A 620 -27.55 -22.82 -2.53
CA ASP A 620 -27.83 -22.34 -3.88
C ASP A 620 -27.14 -23.17 -4.97
N ALA A 621 -26.05 -23.87 -4.64
CA ALA A 621 -25.36 -24.79 -5.55
C ALA A 621 -26.01 -26.20 -5.57
N GLY A 622 -26.92 -26.50 -4.63
CA GLY A 622 -27.47 -27.84 -4.46
C GLY A 622 -26.44 -28.86 -3.97
N GLU A 623 -25.40 -28.39 -3.28
CA GLU A 623 -24.33 -29.24 -2.73
C GLU A 623 -24.68 -29.72 -1.32
N ASP A 624 -24.21 -30.93 -0.95
CA ASP A 624 -24.30 -31.45 0.41
C ASP A 624 -22.94 -31.34 1.10
N ARG A 625 -22.70 -30.18 1.74
CA ARG A 625 -21.45 -29.87 2.44
C ARG A 625 -21.77 -29.23 3.78
N ARG A 626 -21.05 -29.63 4.84
CA ARG A 626 -21.24 -29.01 6.16
C ARG A 626 -20.49 -27.69 6.21
N THR A 627 -21.15 -26.65 6.69
CA THR A 627 -20.48 -25.39 7.06
C THR A 627 -20.31 -25.37 8.56
N ILE A 628 -19.06 -25.32 9.03
CA ILE A 628 -18.67 -25.36 10.44
C ILE A 628 -17.97 -24.05 10.78
N LEU A 629 -18.47 -23.34 11.79
CA LEU A 629 -17.93 -22.07 12.27
C LEU A 629 -17.33 -22.24 13.66
N PHE A 630 -16.10 -21.76 13.85
CA PHE A 630 -15.48 -21.53 15.16
C PHE A 630 -15.32 -20.02 15.37
N VAL A 631 -16.05 -19.47 16.35
CA VAL A 631 -16.10 -18.04 16.65
C VAL A 631 -15.87 -17.82 18.15
N GLY A 632 -15.04 -16.85 18.52
CA GLY A 632 -14.87 -16.47 19.93
C GLY A 632 -16.10 -15.74 20.47
N ASP A 633 -16.38 -15.88 21.77
CA ASP A 633 -17.50 -15.22 22.45
C ASP A 633 -17.55 -13.70 22.22
N GLY A 634 -16.42 -13.00 22.35
CA GLY A 634 -16.33 -11.55 22.10
C GLY A 634 -16.58 -11.17 20.63
N SER A 635 -16.09 -11.97 19.69
CA SER A 635 -16.33 -11.72 18.25
C SER A 635 -17.79 -11.95 17.88
N PHE A 636 -18.42 -12.97 18.46
CA PHE A 636 -19.82 -13.28 18.22
C PHE A 636 -20.73 -12.11 18.60
N GLN A 637 -20.44 -11.37 19.67
CA GLN A 637 -21.26 -10.23 20.11
C GLN A 637 -21.44 -9.13 19.07
N LEU A 638 -20.48 -8.97 18.14
CA LEU A 638 -20.54 -7.90 17.14
C LEU A 638 -21.59 -8.16 16.05
N THR A 639 -21.85 -9.43 15.73
CA THR A 639 -22.61 -9.82 14.53
C THR A 639 -23.60 -10.98 14.76
N ALA A 640 -23.83 -11.37 16.02
CA ALA A 640 -24.72 -12.47 16.44
C ALA A 640 -26.11 -12.45 15.79
N GLN A 641 -26.66 -11.27 15.48
CA GLN A 641 -27.98 -11.13 14.88
C GLN A 641 -28.11 -11.77 13.48
N GLU A 642 -27.00 -12.06 12.78
CA GLU A 642 -27.05 -12.74 11.47
C GLU A 642 -27.52 -14.22 11.57
N ILE A 643 -27.55 -14.79 12.78
CA ILE A 643 -28.24 -16.06 13.04
C ILE A 643 -29.71 -15.99 12.57
N THR A 644 -30.35 -14.83 12.67
CA THR A 644 -31.72 -14.60 12.18
C THR A 644 -31.83 -14.90 10.68
N THR A 645 -30.84 -14.47 9.89
CA THR A 645 -30.81 -14.72 8.44
C THR A 645 -30.59 -16.21 8.15
N MET A 646 -29.74 -16.89 8.92
CA MET A 646 -29.55 -18.34 8.79
C MET A 646 -30.84 -19.11 9.03
N LEU A 647 -31.59 -18.74 10.09
CA LEU A 647 -32.89 -19.34 10.41
C LEU A 647 -33.93 -19.05 9.33
N ARG A 648 -34.03 -17.79 8.87
CA ARG A 648 -34.96 -17.36 7.82
C ARG A 648 -34.80 -18.16 6.53
N HIS A 649 -33.57 -18.52 6.20
CA HIS A 649 -33.24 -19.23 4.96
C HIS A 649 -33.05 -20.73 5.16
N ASP A 650 -33.48 -21.30 6.30
CA ASP A 650 -33.33 -22.72 6.63
C ASP A 650 -31.91 -23.24 6.34
N LEU A 651 -30.91 -22.50 6.83
CA LEU A 651 -29.50 -22.91 6.74
C LEU A 651 -29.15 -23.76 7.96
N ASN A 652 -28.29 -24.75 7.77
CA ASN A 652 -27.89 -25.72 8.77
C ASN A 652 -26.39 -25.71 9.12
N PRO A 653 -25.75 -24.54 9.37
CA PRO A 653 -24.37 -24.52 9.81
C PRO A 653 -24.24 -25.07 11.25
N THR A 654 -23.07 -25.62 11.56
CA THR A 654 -22.66 -25.95 12.93
C THR A 654 -21.79 -24.84 13.47
N ILE A 655 -22.21 -24.19 14.55
CA ILE A 655 -21.54 -23.02 15.12
C ILE A 655 -21.02 -23.37 16.51
N PHE A 656 -19.71 -23.31 16.68
CA PHE A 656 -19.03 -23.40 17.96
C PHE A 656 -18.65 -21.99 18.43
N VAL A 657 -19.32 -21.52 19.47
CA VAL A 657 -18.92 -20.32 20.21
C VAL A 657 -17.91 -20.72 21.28
N ILE A 658 -16.66 -20.30 21.14
CA ILE A 658 -15.59 -20.54 22.10
C ILE A 658 -15.76 -19.54 23.25
N CYS A 659 -16.26 -20.03 24.39
CA CYS A 659 -16.49 -19.26 25.60
C CYS A 659 -15.24 -19.32 26.48
N ASN A 660 -14.42 -18.27 26.41
CA ASN A 660 -13.16 -18.14 27.15
C ASN A 660 -13.04 -16.79 27.89
N ASP A 661 -14.19 -16.17 28.15
CA ASP A 661 -14.31 -15.02 29.01
C ASP A 661 -13.70 -13.73 28.44
N GLY A 662 -13.87 -13.50 27.13
CA GLY A 662 -13.49 -12.25 26.47
C GLY A 662 -12.36 -12.38 25.44
N PHE A 663 -11.62 -11.29 25.23
CA PHE A 663 -10.67 -11.18 24.13
C PHE A 663 -9.31 -11.83 24.45
N THR A 664 -9.24 -13.16 24.53
CA THR A 664 -8.00 -13.90 24.84
C THR A 664 -6.82 -13.53 23.93
N ILE A 665 -7.06 -13.28 22.63
CA ILE A 665 -5.97 -12.85 21.73
C ILE A 665 -5.33 -11.54 22.21
N GLU A 666 -6.15 -10.56 22.60
CA GLU A 666 -5.68 -9.28 23.10
C GLU A 666 -5.01 -9.43 24.46
N ARG A 667 -5.52 -10.29 25.34
CA ARG A 667 -4.88 -10.62 26.63
C ARG A 667 -3.44 -11.08 26.46
N PHE A 668 -3.15 -11.90 25.44
CA PHE A 668 -1.80 -12.36 25.12
C PHE A 668 -0.93 -11.30 24.41
N ILE A 669 -1.53 -10.32 23.75
CA ILE A 669 -0.81 -9.17 23.17
C ILE A 669 -0.48 -8.15 24.27
N HIS A 670 -1.48 -7.75 25.06
CA HIS A 670 -1.36 -6.77 26.11
C HIS A 670 -2.51 -6.85 27.13
N GLY A 671 -2.17 -6.88 28.42
CA GLY A 671 -3.12 -6.75 29.52
C GLY A 671 -3.95 -7.99 29.79
N MET A 672 -3.32 -9.07 30.29
CA MET A 672 -4.01 -10.34 30.64
C MET A 672 -5.25 -10.11 31.52
N GLU A 673 -5.14 -9.21 32.51
CA GLU A 673 -6.21 -8.85 33.45
C GLU A 673 -6.78 -7.44 33.21
N ALA A 674 -6.58 -6.85 32.03
CA ALA A 674 -7.07 -5.51 31.75
C ALA A 674 -8.56 -5.52 31.39
N GLU A 675 -9.31 -4.58 31.97
CA GLU A 675 -10.78 -4.49 31.88
C GLU A 675 -11.30 -4.40 30.43
N TYR A 676 -10.55 -3.78 29.51
CA TYR A 676 -10.97 -3.68 28.10
C TYR A 676 -10.97 -5.02 27.34
N ASN A 677 -10.35 -6.06 27.91
CA ASN A 677 -10.37 -7.41 27.38
C ASN A 677 -11.52 -8.25 27.95
N ASP A 678 -12.19 -7.76 28.99
CA ASP A 678 -13.35 -8.41 29.60
C ASP A 678 -14.63 -8.02 28.82
N ILE A 679 -15.57 -8.95 28.75
CA ILE A 679 -16.87 -8.73 28.09
C ILE A 679 -18.00 -9.18 29.03
N VAL A 680 -19.21 -8.67 28.79
CA VAL A 680 -20.39 -9.20 29.49
C VAL A 680 -20.68 -10.60 28.97
N GLN A 681 -20.74 -11.58 29.88
CA GLN A 681 -21.13 -12.94 29.52
C GLN A 681 -22.61 -13.04 29.15
N TRP A 682 -22.89 -13.33 27.89
CA TRP A 682 -24.24 -13.58 27.41
C TRP A 682 -24.66 -15.03 27.64
N GLN A 683 -25.97 -15.27 27.60
CA GLN A 683 -26.52 -16.62 27.46
C GLN A 683 -26.62 -16.94 25.96
N TYR A 684 -25.47 -17.23 25.33
CA TYR A 684 -25.32 -17.26 23.87
C TYR A 684 -26.32 -18.20 23.19
N LYS A 685 -26.52 -19.41 23.70
CA LYS A 685 -27.47 -20.37 23.12
C LYS A 685 -28.92 -19.89 23.17
N GLU A 686 -29.28 -19.07 24.16
CA GLU A 686 -30.65 -18.55 24.28
C GLU A 686 -30.96 -17.51 23.22
N LEU A 687 -29.93 -16.86 22.65
CA LEU A 687 -30.11 -15.94 21.53
C LEU A 687 -30.69 -16.64 20.30
N VAL A 688 -30.39 -17.92 20.09
CA VAL A 688 -31.01 -18.71 19.01
C VAL A 688 -32.54 -18.72 19.18
N THR A 689 -33.02 -18.90 20.41
CA THR A 689 -34.45 -18.83 20.74
C THR A 689 -34.99 -17.41 20.56
N VAL A 690 -34.25 -16.40 21.02
CA VAL A 690 -34.64 -14.98 20.91
C VAL A 690 -34.80 -14.55 19.44
N PHE A 691 -33.93 -15.04 18.55
CA PHE A 691 -34.00 -14.79 17.11
C PHE A 691 -35.05 -15.65 16.39
N GLY A 692 -35.89 -16.40 17.12
CA GLY A 692 -37.01 -17.16 16.58
C GLY A 692 -36.69 -18.63 16.24
N GLY A 693 -35.53 -19.12 16.63
CA GLY A 693 -35.17 -20.53 16.47
C GLY A 693 -36.02 -21.43 17.36
N THR A 694 -36.54 -22.51 16.78
CA THR A 694 -37.28 -23.57 17.50
C THR A 694 -36.46 -24.87 17.50
N GLU A 695 -36.91 -25.87 18.27
CA GLU A 695 -36.31 -27.21 18.25
C GLU A 695 -36.37 -27.88 16.85
N GLN A 696 -37.23 -27.39 15.95
CA GLN A 696 -37.31 -27.86 14.56
C GLN A 696 -36.32 -27.15 13.63
N THR A 697 -35.87 -25.94 13.96
CA THR A 697 -34.99 -25.14 13.09
C THR A 697 -33.56 -25.04 13.62
N ALA A 698 -33.35 -25.30 14.91
CA ALA A 698 -32.03 -25.29 15.53
C ALA A 698 -31.94 -26.24 16.73
N LYS A 699 -30.75 -26.80 16.95
CA LYS A 699 -30.39 -27.55 18.16
C LYS A 699 -29.28 -26.81 18.92
N LYS A 700 -29.37 -26.82 20.25
CA LYS A 700 -28.49 -26.07 21.16
C LYS A 700 -27.74 -27.01 22.08
N PHE A 701 -26.44 -26.80 22.26
CA PHE A 701 -25.56 -27.63 23.07
C PHE A 701 -24.66 -26.76 23.96
N VAL A 702 -24.25 -27.33 25.09
CA VAL A 702 -23.25 -26.75 25.99
C VAL A 702 -22.23 -27.83 26.28
N VAL A 703 -20.96 -27.52 26.10
CA VAL A 703 -19.85 -28.45 26.25
C VAL A 703 -18.78 -27.79 27.13
N LYS A 704 -18.46 -28.42 28.25
CA LYS A 704 -17.51 -27.94 29.26
C LYS A 704 -16.40 -28.92 29.56
N THR A 705 -16.55 -30.19 29.17
CA THR A 705 -15.55 -31.24 29.43
C THR A 705 -15.12 -31.98 28.16
N LYS A 706 -13.93 -32.60 28.20
CA LYS A 706 -13.41 -33.46 27.12
C LYS A 706 -14.42 -34.58 26.82
N ASP A 707 -14.98 -35.24 27.82
CA ASP A 707 -15.97 -36.32 27.63
C ASP A 707 -17.27 -35.83 26.96
N GLU A 708 -17.78 -34.65 27.34
CA GLU A 708 -18.95 -34.04 26.69
C GLU A 708 -18.65 -33.69 25.22
N LEU A 709 -17.45 -33.17 24.95
CA LEU A 709 -17.01 -32.87 23.59
C LEU A 709 -16.91 -34.15 22.76
N GLU A 710 -16.31 -35.20 23.30
CA GLU A 710 -16.21 -36.50 22.61
C GLU A 710 -17.59 -37.08 22.30
N LYS A 711 -18.49 -37.07 23.27
CA LYS A 711 -19.86 -37.54 23.08
C LYS A 711 -20.57 -36.76 21.97
N LEU A 712 -20.39 -35.44 21.92
CA LEU A 712 -21.02 -34.60 20.90
C LEU A 712 -20.40 -34.84 19.50
N LEU A 713 -19.08 -34.82 19.39
CA LEU A 713 -18.39 -34.95 18.10
C LEU A 713 -18.47 -36.36 17.50
N THR A 714 -18.83 -37.37 18.28
CA THR A 714 -19.07 -38.75 17.81
C THR A 714 -20.55 -39.07 17.57
N ASP A 715 -21.47 -38.18 17.95
CA ASP A 715 -22.91 -38.38 17.72
C ASP A 715 -23.26 -38.28 16.22
N GLU A 716 -23.93 -39.30 15.69
CA GLU A 716 -24.27 -39.37 14.26
C GLU A 716 -25.26 -38.29 13.83
N ASN A 717 -26.18 -37.88 14.71
CA ASN A 717 -27.20 -36.87 14.39
C ASN A 717 -26.59 -35.46 14.37
N PHE A 718 -25.65 -35.17 15.28
CA PHE A 718 -24.88 -33.94 15.28
C PHE A 718 -23.96 -33.86 14.06
N ASN A 719 -23.38 -34.99 13.66
CA ASN A 719 -22.50 -35.08 12.49
C ASN A 719 -23.21 -34.93 11.15
N ASN A 720 -24.52 -35.15 11.09
CA ASN A 720 -25.35 -35.01 9.89
C ASN A 720 -26.50 -34.02 10.15
N PRO A 721 -26.18 -32.72 10.31
CA PRO A 721 -27.17 -31.74 10.74
C PRO A 721 -28.19 -31.45 9.64
N THR A 722 -29.47 -31.65 9.95
CA THR A 722 -30.59 -31.21 9.10
C THR A 722 -31.05 -29.78 9.42
N THR A 723 -30.56 -29.22 10.52
CA THR A 723 -30.93 -27.93 11.08
C THR A 723 -29.69 -27.23 11.66
N LEU A 724 -29.78 -25.95 11.97
CA LEU A 724 -28.66 -25.21 12.58
C LEU A 724 -28.24 -25.87 13.91
N GLN A 725 -26.94 -26.10 14.11
CA GLN A 725 -26.40 -26.58 15.39
C GLN A 725 -25.65 -25.44 16.07
N PHE A 726 -25.97 -25.15 17.32
CA PHE A 726 -25.32 -24.09 18.10
C PHE A 726 -24.69 -24.67 19.36
N VAL A 727 -23.39 -24.51 19.54
CA VAL A 727 -22.61 -25.12 20.60
C VAL A 727 -21.87 -24.04 21.38
N GLU A 728 -22.16 -23.90 22.68
CA GLU A 728 -21.28 -23.19 23.60
C GLU A 728 -20.15 -24.12 24.02
N LEU A 729 -18.92 -23.77 23.68
CA LEU A 729 -17.71 -24.55 23.95
C LEU A 729 -16.83 -23.80 24.95
N TYR A 730 -16.81 -24.27 26.20
CA TYR A 730 -16.05 -23.61 27.27
C TYR A 730 -14.60 -24.07 27.29
N VAL A 731 -13.67 -23.12 27.24
CA VAL A 731 -12.23 -23.33 27.40
C VAL A 731 -11.66 -22.30 28.38
N PRO A 732 -10.53 -22.57 29.06
CA PRO A 732 -9.96 -21.61 30.00
C PRO A 732 -9.59 -20.27 29.38
N LYS A 733 -9.78 -19.19 30.15
CA LYS A 733 -9.46 -17.81 29.78
C LYS A 733 -8.01 -17.60 29.34
N GLU A 734 -7.08 -18.21 30.07
CA GLU A 734 -5.63 -18.10 29.87
C GLU A 734 -5.07 -19.16 28.92
N ASP A 735 -5.93 -19.90 28.21
CA ASP A 735 -5.51 -20.94 27.28
C ASP A 735 -5.62 -20.46 25.82
N ALA A 736 -4.54 -20.64 25.06
CA ALA A 736 -4.45 -20.23 23.67
C ALA A 736 -3.53 -21.17 22.86
N PRO A 737 -3.73 -21.26 21.53
CA PRO A 737 -2.83 -22.02 20.65
C PRO A 737 -1.40 -21.48 20.71
N ARG A 738 -0.41 -22.39 20.61
CA ARG A 738 1.03 -22.04 20.58
C ARG A 738 1.33 -20.93 19.56
N ALA A 739 0.79 -21.06 18.36
CA ALA A 739 1.02 -20.11 17.28
C ALA A 739 0.50 -18.70 17.61
N LEU A 740 -0.62 -18.60 18.34
CA LEU A 740 -1.15 -17.31 18.81
C LEU A 740 -0.19 -16.68 19.81
N ILE A 741 0.26 -17.43 20.83
CA ILE A 741 1.16 -16.93 21.87
C ILE A 741 2.44 -16.37 21.23
N MET A 742 3.06 -17.13 20.32
CA MET A 742 4.28 -16.69 19.62
C MET A 742 4.04 -15.46 18.75
N THR A 743 2.91 -15.39 18.05
CA THR A 743 2.56 -14.25 17.19
C THR A 743 2.22 -13.02 18.02
N ALA A 744 1.50 -13.18 19.13
CA ALA A 744 1.14 -12.12 20.06
C ALA A 744 2.39 -11.49 20.67
N GLU A 745 3.36 -12.30 21.10
CA GLU A 745 4.66 -11.80 21.56
C GLU A 745 5.39 -11.00 20.47
N ALA A 746 5.38 -11.47 19.22
CA ALA A 746 6.00 -10.76 18.10
C ALA A 746 5.28 -9.43 17.80
N SER A 747 3.95 -9.44 17.81
CA SER A 747 3.10 -8.25 17.63
C SER A 747 3.30 -7.24 18.74
N ALA A 748 3.31 -7.66 20.01
CA ALA A 748 3.60 -6.80 21.15
C ALA A 748 4.98 -6.14 21.02
N LYS A 749 6.02 -6.93 20.66
CA LYS A 749 7.37 -6.41 20.38
C LYS A 749 7.37 -5.41 19.21
N ASN A 750 6.60 -5.64 18.15
CA ASN A 750 6.55 -4.76 16.98
C ASN A 750 5.74 -3.47 17.23
N ASN A 751 4.64 -3.55 17.97
CA ASN A 751 3.81 -2.40 18.32
C ASN A 751 4.50 -1.52 19.38
N ALA A 752 5.19 -2.13 20.35
CA ALA A 752 5.98 -1.40 21.35
C ALA A 752 7.17 -0.65 20.73
N LYS A 753 7.68 -1.09 19.57
CA LYS A 753 8.73 -0.35 18.83
C LYS A 753 8.26 1.03 18.32
N GLY A 754 6.95 1.34 18.38
CA GLY A 754 6.40 2.67 18.09
C GLY A 754 6.08 3.52 19.33
N GLY A 755 6.05 2.92 20.53
CA GLY A 755 5.66 3.55 21.78
C GLY A 755 6.79 4.29 22.49
N ARG A 756 7.33 5.33 21.82
CA ARG A 756 8.09 6.50 22.33
C ARG A 756 8.99 7.01 21.19
N GLY A 757 8.47 8.01 20.46
CA GLY A 757 9.30 9.02 19.78
C GLY A 757 10.20 8.60 18.62
N THR A 758 10.00 7.46 17.95
CA THR A 758 10.77 7.11 16.73
C THR A 758 9.89 6.43 15.67
N GLY A 759 9.23 7.22 14.82
CA GLY A 759 8.37 6.60 13.81
C GLY A 759 7.80 7.55 12.77
N ALA A 760 8.63 8.35 12.10
CA ALA A 760 8.19 8.89 10.81
C ALA A 760 8.15 7.73 9.81
N TRP A 761 6.99 7.52 9.17
CA TRP A 761 6.74 6.52 8.14
C TRP A 761 7.86 6.54 7.08
N GLN A 762 8.52 5.40 6.87
CA GLN A 762 9.56 5.23 5.86
C GLN A 762 9.04 4.36 4.72
N THR A 763 9.12 4.87 3.49
CA THR A 763 8.76 4.16 2.26
C THR A 763 9.59 2.87 2.09
N PRO A 764 9.12 1.86 1.34
CA PRO A 764 9.89 0.65 1.01
C PRO A 764 11.27 0.96 0.40
N HIS A 765 11.35 2.05 -0.37
CA HIS A 765 12.61 2.54 -0.94
C HIS A 765 13.56 3.11 0.12
N HIS A 766 13.05 3.64 1.24
CA HIS A 766 13.85 3.99 2.42
C HIS A 766 14.26 2.74 3.20
N LYS A 767 13.37 1.77 3.42
CA LYS A 767 13.70 0.50 4.10
C LYS A 767 14.78 -0.30 3.37
N ALA A 768 14.71 -0.39 2.04
CA ALA A 768 15.74 -1.06 1.22
C ALA A 768 17.09 -0.31 1.24
N LYS A 769 17.06 1.02 1.35
CA LYS A 769 18.27 1.86 1.48
C LYS A 769 18.90 1.74 2.87
N VAL A 770 18.08 1.59 3.91
CA VAL A 770 18.52 1.40 5.31
C VAL A 770 19.04 -0.02 5.53
N ALA A 771 18.38 -1.05 4.98
CA ALA A 771 18.84 -2.43 5.01
C ALA A 771 20.19 -2.61 4.29
N ASN A 772 20.37 -1.96 3.12
CA ASN A 772 21.64 -1.91 2.41
C ASN A 772 22.78 -1.21 3.18
N LEU A 773 22.46 -0.37 4.18
CA LEU A 773 23.45 0.29 5.04
C LEU A 773 23.79 -0.54 6.29
N GLN A 774 22.85 -1.35 6.79
CA GLN A 774 23.09 -2.28 7.89
C GLN A 774 24.00 -3.44 7.49
N ASP A 775 23.84 -4.00 6.28
CA ASP A 775 24.68 -5.10 5.77
C ASP A 775 26.14 -4.70 5.49
N ARG A 776 26.48 -3.40 5.53
CA ARG A 776 27.85 -2.88 5.33
C ARG A 776 28.50 -2.36 6.62
N GLY A 777 27.91 -2.67 7.78
CA GLY A 777 28.38 -2.25 9.10
C GLY A 777 28.43 -0.74 9.28
N ALA A 778 27.53 0.01 8.62
CA ALA A 778 27.50 1.47 8.59
C ALA A 778 26.51 2.09 9.59
N SER A 779 26.13 1.36 10.65
CA SER A 779 25.25 1.82 11.74
C SER A 779 26.01 2.09 13.04
N LEU A 780 25.48 3.00 13.86
CA LEU A 780 26.02 3.39 15.16
C LEU A 780 25.52 2.45 16.27
N GLU A 781 26.42 1.92 17.09
CA GLU A 781 26.14 0.88 18.10
C GLU A 781 26.38 1.37 19.54
N VAL A 782 25.75 0.72 20.52
CA VAL A 782 26.00 1.01 21.94
C VAL A 782 27.44 0.64 22.29
N GLY A 783 28.13 1.54 22.99
CA GLY A 783 29.53 1.37 23.36
C GLY A 783 30.53 1.99 22.37
N ASP A 784 30.07 2.47 21.20
CA ASP A 784 30.92 3.18 20.25
C ASP A 784 31.50 4.47 20.84
N GLN A 785 32.70 4.82 20.39
CA GLN A 785 33.36 6.09 20.67
C GLN A 785 33.73 6.80 19.36
N GLY A 786 33.87 8.12 19.42
CA GLY A 786 34.14 8.90 18.21
C GLY A 786 33.84 10.37 18.34
N VAL A 787 33.60 11.02 17.20
CA VAL A 787 33.42 12.48 17.12
C VAL A 787 32.17 12.82 16.32
N TRP A 788 31.26 13.61 16.89
CA TRP A 788 30.23 14.28 16.12
C TRP A 788 30.83 15.46 15.36
N VAL A 789 30.73 15.41 14.03
CA VAL A 789 31.29 16.42 13.13
C VAL A 789 30.15 17.21 12.52
N THR A 790 30.03 18.48 12.93
CA THR A 790 29.05 19.40 12.33
C THR A 790 29.70 20.20 11.21
N PHE A 791 28.99 20.38 10.10
CA PHE A 791 29.54 20.99 8.89
C PHE A 791 28.55 21.92 8.18
N ALA A 792 29.02 22.66 7.17
CA ALA A 792 28.20 23.61 6.41
C ALA A 792 27.09 22.91 5.58
N ARG A 793 25.90 23.52 5.53
CA ARG A 793 24.73 22.97 4.82
C ARG A 793 25.06 22.67 3.35
N GLY A 794 24.65 21.49 2.87
CA GLY A 794 24.91 21.03 1.50
C GLY A 794 26.32 20.49 1.23
N MET A 795 27.20 20.43 2.24
CA MET A 795 28.62 20.04 2.05
C MET A 795 28.98 18.64 2.55
N ASP A 796 27.99 17.76 2.73
CA ASP A 796 28.13 16.37 3.24
C ASP A 796 29.39 15.65 2.73
N SER A 797 29.48 15.48 1.41
CA SER A 797 30.47 14.56 0.84
C SER A 797 31.85 15.19 0.75
N LYS A 798 31.91 16.52 0.87
CA LYS A 798 33.15 17.29 0.97
C LYS A 798 33.65 17.29 2.42
N ALA A 799 32.77 17.47 3.39
CA ALA A 799 33.08 17.43 4.81
C ALA A 799 33.57 16.04 5.27
N ILE A 800 32.93 14.95 4.81
CA ILE A 800 33.38 13.58 5.12
C ILE A 800 34.78 13.31 4.56
N ARG A 801 35.04 13.68 3.29
CA ARG A 801 36.37 13.51 2.68
C ARG A 801 37.44 14.32 3.40
N GLU A 802 37.14 15.59 3.69
CA GLU A 802 38.04 16.50 4.40
C GLU A 802 38.38 15.97 5.80
N PHE A 803 37.37 15.48 6.54
CA PHE A 803 37.61 14.95 7.88
C PHE A 803 38.31 13.59 7.88
N ASN A 804 38.10 12.73 6.87
CA ASN A 804 38.89 11.51 6.72
C ASN A 804 40.38 11.83 6.55
N PHE A 805 40.72 12.81 5.70
CA PHE A 805 42.11 13.23 5.50
C PHE A 805 42.75 13.77 6.79
N ILE A 806 41.99 14.57 7.55
CA ILE A 806 42.41 15.04 8.88
C ILE A 806 42.62 13.84 9.81
N CYS A 807 41.67 12.91 9.89
CA CYS A 807 41.79 11.72 10.73
C CYS A 807 43.00 10.84 10.35
N ASP A 808 43.32 10.68 9.07
CA ASP A 808 44.49 9.93 8.63
C ASP A 808 45.80 10.63 9.04
N GLU A 809 45.87 11.96 8.90
CA GLU A 809 47.04 12.75 9.31
C GLU A 809 47.27 12.72 10.83
N TYR A 810 46.23 12.99 11.62
CA TYR A 810 46.32 12.95 13.08
C TYR A 810 46.42 11.51 13.60
N GLY A 811 45.82 10.55 12.90
CA GLY A 811 46.00 9.11 13.14
C GLY A 811 47.47 8.69 13.04
N LYS A 812 48.16 9.11 11.97
CA LYS A 812 49.58 8.85 11.76
C LYS A 812 50.45 9.57 12.79
N THR A 813 50.21 10.86 13.01
CA THR A 813 51.09 11.72 13.83
C THR A 813 50.88 11.57 15.34
N MET A 814 49.66 11.31 15.81
CA MET A 814 49.36 11.15 17.25
C MET A 814 49.34 9.69 17.70
N TYR A 815 48.99 8.76 16.82
CA TYR A 815 48.70 7.37 17.18
C TYR A 815 49.48 6.33 16.35
N GLY A 816 50.34 6.75 15.41
CA GLY A 816 51.15 5.83 14.59
C GLY A 816 50.36 4.99 13.59
N LEU A 817 49.15 5.41 13.21
CA LEU A 817 48.28 4.67 12.30
C LEU A 817 48.64 4.91 10.84
N ALA A 818 48.81 3.86 10.04
CA ALA A 818 49.09 3.97 8.61
C ALA A 818 47.82 4.34 7.81
N PRO A 819 47.87 5.32 6.89
CA PRO A 819 46.76 5.60 5.97
C PRO A 819 46.47 4.40 5.07
N PRO A 820 45.22 4.19 4.62
CA PRO A 820 44.91 3.09 3.72
C PRO A 820 45.53 3.32 2.33
N GLY A 821 46.66 2.65 2.03
CA GLY A 821 47.16 2.46 0.65
C GLY A 821 48.57 2.98 0.30
N GLU A 822 49.56 2.95 1.20
CA GLU A 822 50.97 3.18 0.82
C GLU A 822 51.71 1.84 0.63
N ASP A 823 51.81 1.36 -0.62
CA ASP A 823 52.89 0.51 -1.15
C ASP A 823 53.30 1.07 -2.54
N VAL A 824 54.58 0.89 -2.86
CA VAL A 824 55.50 1.76 -3.62
C VAL A 824 55.39 1.76 -5.17
N GLU A 825 55.76 2.93 -5.73
CA GLU A 825 56.09 3.41 -7.10
C GLU A 825 56.31 2.44 -8.29
N SER A 826 55.85 2.83 -9.50
CA SER A 826 56.67 3.41 -10.59
C SER A 826 56.07 3.18 -12.00
N GLY A 827 56.22 4.18 -12.88
CA GLY A 827 56.38 3.96 -14.33
C GLY A 827 55.24 4.39 -15.25
N ASP A 828 55.32 5.65 -15.68
CA ASP A 828 55.11 6.20 -17.03
C ASP A 828 53.78 6.06 -17.80
N GLU A 829 53.57 7.11 -18.58
CA GLU A 829 52.39 7.54 -19.31
C GLU A 829 52.12 6.70 -20.58
N ASP A 830 50.87 6.81 -21.02
CA ASP A 830 50.28 6.43 -22.31
C ASP A 830 49.64 5.04 -22.48
N GLU A 831 48.32 5.10 -22.73
CA GLU A 831 47.44 4.17 -23.44
C GLU A 831 47.07 2.81 -22.80
N ASP A 832 45.82 2.67 -22.35
CA ASP A 832 44.74 1.99 -23.10
C ASP A 832 43.57 1.62 -22.15
N ILE A 833 42.39 2.22 -22.36
CA ILE A 833 41.19 2.06 -21.53
C ILE A 833 40.69 0.60 -21.51
N GLU A 834 40.97 -0.18 -22.57
CA GLU A 834 40.52 -1.57 -22.65
C GLU A 834 41.31 -2.55 -21.76
N LEU A 835 42.57 -2.25 -21.43
CA LEU A 835 43.37 -3.07 -20.52
C LEU A 835 42.98 -2.85 -19.04
N SER A 836 42.46 -1.67 -18.71
CA SER A 836 41.94 -1.35 -17.38
C SER A 836 40.64 -2.14 -17.07
N ILE A 837 39.74 -2.24 -18.05
CA ILE A 837 38.48 -3.00 -17.92
C ILE A 837 38.75 -4.52 -17.81
N LYS A 838 39.73 -5.04 -18.57
CA LYS A 838 40.11 -6.46 -18.46
C LYS A 838 40.81 -6.79 -17.13
N LYS A 839 41.58 -5.87 -16.55
CA LYS A 839 42.16 -6.04 -15.21
C LYS A 839 41.08 -5.99 -14.11
N GLU A 840 40.06 -5.16 -14.25
CA GLU A 840 38.92 -5.13 -13.32
C GLU A 840 38.07 -6.41 -13.38
N LEU A 841 37.88 -7.01 -14.56
CA LEU A 841 37.10 -8.24 -14.73
C LEU A 841 37.79 -9.50 -14.21
N VAL A 842 39.12 -9.54 -14.15
CA VAL A 842 39.88 -10.69 -13.61
C VAL A 842 40.10 -10.56 -12.09
N GLY A 843 40.04 -9.34 -11.54
CA GLY A 843 40.12 -9.08 -10.09
C GLY A 843 38.86 -9.43 -9.27
N MET A 844 37.71 -9.64 -9.92
CA MET A 844 36.44 -9.97 -9.25
C MET A 844 36.34 -11.43 -8.74
N SER A 845 37.41 -12.21 -8.84
CA SER A 845 37.44 -13.61 -8.38
C SER A 845 38.03 -13.82 -6.98
N SER A 846 38.41 -12.76 -6.26
CA SER A 846 38.89 -12.90 -4.88
C SER A 846 38.64 -11.64 -4.04
N VAL A 847 37.42 -11.49 -3.53
CA VAL A 847 37.16 -10.61 -2.38
C VAL A 847 36.40 -11.41 -1.31
N ASN A 848 37.09 -12.40 -0.75
CA ASN A 848 36.83 -12.88 0.60
C ASN A 848 37.76 -12.13 1.56
N HIS A 849 37.19 -11.54 2.61
CA HIS A 849 37.86 -11.03 3.83
C HIS A 849 38.91 -9.91 3.71
N ARG A 850 38.52 -8.63 3.51
CA ARG A 850 39.40 -7.49 3.85
C ARG A 850 38.76 -6.22 4.44
N ASP A 851 37.49 -6.24 4.85
CA ASP A 851 36.81 -5.03 5.39
C ASP A 851 36.82 -4.87 6.92
N SER A 852 37.58 -5.71 7.65
CA SER A 852 37.76 -5.53 9.10
C SER A 852 39.09 -4.83 9.41
N LYS A 853 39.03 -3.64 10.02
CA LYS A 853 40.10 -2.88 10.73
C LYS A 853 40.53 -1.52 10.12
N ARG A 854 39.59 -0.60 9.83
CA ARG A 854 39.93 0.84 9.76
C ARG A 854 39.68 1.51 11.11
N ASN A 855 40.62 2.33 11.58
CA ASN A 855 40.53 3.04 12.88
C ASN A 855 39.58 4.24 12.86
N PHE A 856 39.27 4.77 11.68
CA PHE A 856 38.31 5.85 11.47
C PHE A 856 37.23 5.41 10.48
N LYS A 857 35.96 5.58 10.85
CA LYS A 857 34.81 5.27 9.97
C LYS A 857 33.71 6.31 10.10
N ALA A 858 33.41 7.01 9.01
CA ALA A 858 32.28 7.94 8.96
C ALA A 858 30.93 7.20 8.90
N ILE A 859 30.02 7.57 9.78
CA ILE A 859 28.66 7.03 9.93
C ILE A 859 27.67 8.18 9.76
N ARG A 860 26.76 8.06 8.78
CA ARG A 860 25.69 9.04 8.56
C ARG A 860 24.53 8.72 9.49
N ALA A 861 24.29 9.56 10.49
CA ALA A 861 23.21 9.39 11.46
C ALA A 861 21.83 9.87 10.95
N GLY A 862 21.67 10.17 9.65
CA GLY A 862 20.38 10.62 9.08
C GLY A 862 19.94 12.02 9.55
N ILE A 863 20.86 12.86 10.02
CA ILE A 863 20.60 14.24 10.48
C ILE A 863 21.33 15.21 9.53
N GLU A 864 20.65 16.29 9.12
CA GLU A 864 21.24 17.28 8.22
C GLU A 864 22.49 17.95 8.86
N CYS A 865 23.54 18.22 8.09
CA CYS A 865 24.74 18.94 8.55
C CYS A 865 25.56 18.29 9.68
N VAL A 866 25.38 16.98 9.97
CA VAL A 866 26.19 16.27 10.97
C VAL A 866 26.41 14.80 10.59
N PHE A 867 27.60 14.27 10.88
CA PHE A 867 27.90 12.83 10.82
C PHE A 867 28.73 12.42 12.04
N PHE A 868 28.78 11.11 12.34
CA PHE A 868 29.62 10.57 13.40
C PHE A 868 30.88 9.96 12.79
N MET A 869 32.06 10.34 13.28
CA MET A 869 33.30 9.66 12.97
C MET A 869 33.59 8.64 14.07
N LYS A 870 33.30 7.37 13.82
CA LYS A 870 33.61 6.27 14.75
C LYS A 870 35.11 6.07 14.81
N THR A 871 35.64 6.02 16.02
CA THR A 871 37.05 5.75 16.30
C THR A 871 37.22 4.38 16.97
N ARG A 872 38.42 3.81 16.90
CA ARG A 872 38.81 2.58 17.60
C ARG A 872 40.14 2.80 18.30
N ASP A 873 40.42 1.98 19.32
CA ASP A 873 41.70 2.00 20.02
C ASP A 873 42.88 1.95 19.02
N PRO A 874 43.94 2.74 19.22
CA PRO A 874 44.24 3.57 20.40
C PRO A 874 43.75 5.03 20.32
N VAL A 875 42.79 5.36 19.43
CA VAL A 875 42.38 6.76 19.20
C VAL A 875 41.44 7.26 20.29
N GLU A 876 41.92 8.22 21.08
CA GLU A 876 41.16 8.94 22.11
C GLU A 876 40.40 10.15 21.53
N PRO A 877 39.06 10.13 21.44
CA PRO A 877 38.31 11.17 20.72
C PRO A 877 38.46 12.58 21.28
N VAL A 878 38.58 12.70 22.62
CA VAL A 878 38.73 13.99 23.30
C VAL A 878 40.06 14.65 22.94
N GLU A 879 41.17 13.89 22.98
CA GLU A 879 42.50 14.41 22.67
C GLU A 879 42.64 14.71 21.17
N LEU A 880 42.06 13.86 20.31
CA LEU A 880 41.99 14.12 18.87
C LEU A 880 41.30 15.46 18.56
N CYS A 881 40.11 15.70 19.13
CA CYS A 881 39.38 16.96 18.92
C CYS A 881 40.15 18.17 19.47
N ARG A 882 40.75 18.01 20.66
CA ARG A 882 41.54 19.05 21.33
C ARG A 882 42.73 19.46 20.48
N ARG A 883 43.51 18.48 19.98
CA ARG A 883 44.69 18.74 19.15
C ARG A 883 44.32 19.40 17.82
N ILE A 884 43.27 18.93 17.14
CA ILE A 884 42.78 19.56 15.90
C ILE A 884 42.40 21.04 16.13
N CYS A 885 41.72 21.35 17.24
CA CYS A 885 41.32 22.72 17.56
C CYS A 885 42.52 23.63 17.92
N LEU A 886 43.51 23.10 18.65
CA LEU A 886 44.74 23.84 18.97
C LEU A 886 45.53 24.18 17.71
N ASP A 887 45.74 23.21 16.83
CA ASP A 887 46.47 23.41 15.57
C ASP A 887 45.71 24.38 14.65
N ALA A 888 44.37 24.34 14.64
CA ALA A 888 43.55 25.34 13.94
C ALA A 888 43.73 26.76 14.52
N GLY A 889 43.84 26.90 15.84
CA GLY A 889 44.12 28.17 16.51
C GLY A 889 45.54 28.71 16.26
N ALA A 890 46.50 27.81 16.03
CA ALA A 890 47.89 28.14 15.75
C ALA A 890 48.20 28.37 14.26
N CYS A 891 47.19 28.26 13.38
CA CYS A 891 47.35 28.37 11.93
C CYS A 891 48.01 29.71 11.51
N PRO A 892 49.18 29.70 10.86
CA PRO A 892 49.94 30.91 10.56
C PRO A 892 49.36 31.70 9.37
N ASP A 893 48.73 31.03 8.40
CA ASP A 893 47.96 31.63 7.29
C ASP A 893 46.60 30.91 7.13
N LEU A 894 45.51 31.66 6.94
CA LEU A 894 44.19 31.09 6.64
C LEU A 894 44.15 30.26 5.34
N LYS A 895 45.10 30.48 4.42
CA LYS A 895 45.25 29.66 3.21
C LYS A 895 45.70 28.23 3.53
N GLU A 896 46.36 28.01 4.67
CA GLU A 896 46.87 26.71 5.12
C GLU A 896 45.88 25.96 6.02
N ARG A 897 44.65 26.46 6.17
CA ARG A 897 43.62 25.77 6.97
C ARG A 897 43.34 24.37 6.44
N LYS A 898 43.30 23.39 7.34
CA LYS A 898 43.07 21.97 7.04
C LYS A 898 41.61 21.64 6.75
N THR A 899 40.67 22.50 7.21
CA THR A 899 39.25 22.34 6.97
C THR A 899 38.60 23.63 6.48
N LYS A 900 37.69 23.51 5.51
CA LYS A 900 36.86 24.59 4.97
C LYS A 900 35.39 24.43 5.33
N TYR A 901 34.94 23.19 5.58
CA TYR A 901 33.52 22.87 5.68
C TYR A 901 33.09 22.45 7.08
N ILE A 902 34.02 22.09 7.95
CA ILE A 902 33.74 21.64 9.33
C ILE A 902 33.60 22.85 10.25
N ASN A 903 32.53 22.86 11.03
CA ASN A 903 32.23 23.92 11.99
C ASN A 903 32.72 23.55 13.39
N ARG A 904 32.24 22.43 13.95
CA ARG A 904 32.53 22.01 15.33
C ARG A 904 32.75 20.51 15.40
N LEU A 905 33.69 20.12 16.27
CA LEU A 905 33.98 18.75 16.65
C LEU A 905 33.51 18.53 18.08
N THR A 906 32.59 17.58 18.29
CA THR A 906 32.15 17.21 19.64
C THR A 906 32.58 15.77 19.95
N PRO A 907 33.54 15.56 20.87
CA PRO A 907 34.03 14.22 21.19
C PRO A 907 32.99 13.43 21.99
N VAL A 908 32.97 12.12 21.79
CA VAL A 908 32.11 11.15 22.48
C VAL A 908 32.98 9.99 22.94
N SER A 909 33.18 9.87 24.26
CA SER A 909 33.95 8.76 24.86
C SER A 909 33.05 7.60 25.31
N ALA A 910 31.75 7.85 25.50
CA ALA A 910 30.75 6.81 25.69
C ALA A 910 29.47 7.14 24.93
N LEU A 911 28.89 6.14 24.27
CA LEU A 911 27.65 6.25 23.54
C LEU A 911 26.68 5.13 23.95
N ASP A 912 25.42 5.47 24.20
CA ASP A 912 24.33 4.51 24.41
C ASP A 912 23.03 5.08 23.79
N LYS A 913 21.90 4.40 23.98
CA LYS A 913 20.57 4.88 23.60
C LYS A 913 20.13 6.01 24.52
N ALA A 914 19.48 7.02 23.94
CA ALA A 914 18.83 8.13 24.64
C ALA A 914 17.54 7.68 25.34
N SER A 915 17.69 6.76 26.29
CA SER A 915 16.66 6.28 27.21
C SER A 915 17.08 6.61 28.64
N GLU A 916 16.15 6.60 29.59
CA GLU A 916 16.45 6.90 31.00
C GLU A 916 17.61 6.04 31.54
N ASN A 917 17.57 4.73 31.31
CA ASN A 917 18.65 3.82 31.71
C ASN A 917 19.94 4.02 30.89
N GLY A 918 19.81 4.32 29.59
CA GLY A 918 20.97 4.54 28.72
C GLY A 918 21.74 5.81 29.06
N VAL A 919 21.06 6.89 29.47
CA VAL A 919 21.70 8.12 29.97
C VAL A 919 22.54 7.83 31.21
N VAL A 920 21.99 7.06 32.17
CA VAL A 920 22.71 6.69 33.40
C VAL A 920 23.93 5.81 33.09
N ARG A 921 23.79 4.80 32.23
CA ARG A 921 24.93 3.95 31.82
C ARG A 921 26.02 4.76 31.12
N THR A 922 25.63 5.65 30.21
CA THR A 922 26.57 6.54 29.48
C THR A 922 27.29 7.47 30.46
N ALA A 923 26.57 8.09 31.39
CA ALA A 923 27.13 8.95 32.42
C ALA A 923 28.12 8.18 33.30
N ARG A 924 27.75 7.01 33.81
CA ARG A 924 28.67 6.20 34.63
C ARG A 924 29.95 5.85 33.87
N LYS A 925 29.85 5.46 32.60
CA LYS A 925 31.02 5.12 31.77
C LYS A 925 31.91 6.34 31.48
N ALA A 926 31.33 7.47 31.06
CA ALA A 926 32.10 8.66 30.67
C ALA A 926 32.67 9.44 31.86
N LEU A 927 31.99 9.43 33.00
CA LEU A 927 32.34 10.24 34.18
C LEU A 927 33.28 9.52 35.15
N ALA A 928 33.25 8.19 35.20
CA ALA A 928 34.06 7.39 36.14
C ALA A 928 35.57 7.73 36.15
N PRO A 929 36.24 8.06 35.04
CA PRO A 929 37.66 8.43 35.08
C PRO A 929 37.95 9.73 35.85
N TRP A 930 36.96 10.63 35.96
CA TRP A 930 37.16 12.00 36.46
C TRP A 930 36.48 12.27 37.80
N PHE A 931 35.31 11.65 38.04
CA PHE A 931 34.47 11.92 39.19
C PHE A 931 34.37 10.67 40.09
N SER A 932 34.19 10.89 41.39
CA SER A 932 33.58 9.88 42.25
C SER A 932 32.07 9.89 41.98
N LEU A 933 31.48 8.71 41.82
CA LEU A 933 30.07 8.55 41.45
C LEU A 933 29.28 7.96 42.62
N THR A 934 27.99 8.28 42.70
CA THR A 934 27.08 7.75 43.72
C THR A 934 26.87 6.24 43.52
N ALA A 935 26.85 5.48 44.63
CA ALA A 935 26.45 4.07 44.60
C ALA A 935 24.96 3.97 44.20
N SER A 936 24.63 3.02 43.33
CA SER A 936 23.24 2.78 42.92
C SER A 936 22.62 1.73 43.86
N GLU A 937 21.42 2.00 44.39
CA GLU A 937 20.58 1.01 45.08
C GLU A 937 19.86 0.05 44.10
N THR A 938 20.22 0.04 42.82
CA THR A 938 19.58 -0.74 41.76
C THR A 938 20.60 -1.30 40.77
N ALA A 939 21.33 -2.32 41.21
CA ALA A 939 22.03 -3.26 40.32
C ALA A 939 22.27 -4.61 41.03
N ILE A 940 21.25 -5.47 41.02
CA ILE A 940 21.45 -6.92 41.04
C ILE A 940 21.39 -7.39 39.58
N GLU A 941 22.37 -8.23 39.27
CA GLU A 941 22.66 -8.94 38.04
C GLU A 941 21.43 -9.46 37.30
N ASN A 942 21.37 -9.25 35.98
CA ASN A 942 21.16 -10.29 34.97
C ASN A 942 21.07 -9.66 33.57
N GLU A 943 22.17 -9.74 32.81
CA GLU A 943 22.21 -10.07 31.37
C GLU A 943 23.65 -9.87 30.86
N VAL A 944 24.36 -10.99 30.67
CA VAL A 944 25.08 -11.42 29.46
C VAL A 944 26.04 -12.53 29.89
N GLY A 945 25.67 -13.76 29.55
CA GLY A 945 26.53 -14.93 29.70
C GLY A 945 27.70 -14.89 28.73
N VAL A 946 28.92 -14.99 29.27
CA VAL A 946 30.10 -15.45 28.55
C VAL A 946 30.74 -16.56 29.39
N LYS A 947 30.58 -17.80 28.91
CA LYS A 947 31.44 -18.96 29.22
C LYS A 947 32.80 -18.74 28.54
N ASN A 948 33.98 -19.18 28.98
CA ASN A 948 34.36 -20.21 29.95
C ASN A 948 35.91 -20.22 30.14
N ASP A 949 36.36 -20.94 31.18
CA ASP A 949 37.64 -21.66 31.33
C ASP A 949 38.92 -20.90 31.74
N VAL A 950 39.42 -21.11 32.96
CA VAL A 950 40.57 -21.99 33.31
C VAL A 950 40.52 -22.34 34.82
N ALA A 951 40.81 -23.59 35.15
CA ALA A 951 40.88 -24.19 36.49
C ALA A 951 42.12 -23.78 37.31
N GLY A 952 42.03 -23.80 38.65
CA GLY A 952 43.22 -23.84 39.53
C GLY A 952 43.00 -23.40 40.98
N ALA A 953 42.79 -24.40 41.84
CA ALA A 953 43.23 -24.57 43.24
C ALA A 953 43.50 -23.38 44.20
N ASP A 954 42.99 -23.62 45.41
CA ASP A 954 43.54 -23.32 46.74
C ASP A 954 43.57 -21.89 47.29
N GLY A 955 43.18 -21.84 48.57
CA GLY A 955 43.01 -20.63 49.36
C GLY A 955 44.28 -20.14 50.06
N ASN A 956 44.08 -19.00 50.72
CA ASN A 956 45.01 -18.23 51.54
C ASN A 956 46.25 -17.70 50.80
N GLU A 957 46.29 -16.39 50.58
CA GLU A 957 47.29 -15.52 51.21
C GLU A 957 46.98 -14.03 50.96
N THR A 958 47.37 -13.23 51.93
CA THR A 958 47.12 -11.80 52.09
C THR A 958 47.92 -10.91 51.13
N GLY A 959 47.25 -9.92 50.53
CA GLY A 959 47.82 -8.63 50.08
C GLY A 959 47.46 -8.23 48.63
N PRO A 960 47.43 -6.93 48.25
CA PRO A 960 47.62 -5.72 49.06
C PRO A 960 46.34 -4.86 49.17
N GLU A 961 46.29 -4.03 50.22
CA GLU A 961 45.37 -2.90 50.33
C GLU A 961 45.43 -2.02 49.07
N ILE A 962 44.32 -1.90 48.34
CA ILE A 962 44.12 -0.75 47.46
C ILE A 962 43.75 0.41 48.38
N LYS A 963 44.74 1.23 48.73
CA LYS A 963 44.52 2.58 49.20
C LYS A 963 43.60 3.27 48.18
N SER A 964 42.37 3.58 48.59
CA SER A 964 41.50 4.44 47.79
C SER A 964 42.10 5.85 47.83
N ASP A 965 42.97 6.17 46.86
CA ASP A 965 43.34 7.55 46.59
C ASP A 965 42.05 8.33 46.38
N ALA A 966 41.75 9.25 47.30
CA ALA A 966 40.56 10.07 47.24
C ALA A 966 40.66 10.95 45.99
N LYS A 967 39.97 10.56 44.90
CA LYS A 967 39.91 11.33 43.63
C LYS A 967 39.71 12.83 43.92
N HIS A 968 40.57 13.67 43.36
CA HIS A 968 40.52 15.11 43.53
C HIS A 968 39.11 15.66 43.25
N ALA A 969 38.61 16.55 44.11
CA ALA A 969 37.26 17.13 43.96
C ALA A 969 37.26 18.26 42.92
N TYR A 970 36.79 17.96 41.72
CA TYR A 970 36.59 18.96 40.65
C TYR A 970 35.31 19.77 40.80
N THR A 971 35.35 21.03 40.37
CA THR A 971 34.16 21.78 39.97
C THR A 971 33.77 21.46 38.53
N TYR A 972 32.47 21.42 38.21
CA TYR A 972 32.00 21.02 36.88
C TYR A 972 30.80 21.78 36.34
N ALA A 973 30.61 21.74 35.01
CA ALA A 973 29.39 22.19 34.34
C ALA A 973 28.91 21.14 33.31
N ILE A 974 27.60 20.91 33.27
CA ILE A 974 26.97 20.03 32.27
C ILE A 974 26.46 20.88 31.10
N ARG A 975 26.81 20.51 29.87
CA ARG A 975 26.46 21.23 28.65
C ARG A 975 25.71 20.29 27.68
N PRO A 976 24.37 20.19 27.81
CA PRO A 976 23.58 19.37 26.91
C PRO A 976 23.31 20.08 25.58
N SER A 977 23.41 19.31 24.49
CA SER A 977 22.93 19.63 23.14
C SER A 977 21.91 18.57 22.71
N ILE A 978 20.70 18.99 22.37
CA ILE A 978 19.62 18.09 21.95
C ILE A 978 19.23 18.46 20.52
N ARG A 979 19.25 17.48 19.61
CA ARG A 979 18.89 17.69 18.21
C ARG A 979 18.08 16.50 17.68
N SER A 980 16.92 16.80 17.10
CA SER A 980 16.01 15.80 16.52
C SER A 980 15.58 14.72 17.54
N ASN A 981 15.45 15.10 18.82
CA ASN A 981 14.87 14.30 19.90
C ASN A 981 13.87 15.19 20.65
N SER A 982 12.66 14.69 20.87
CA SER A 982 11.58 15.38 21.59
C SER A 982 11.14 14.64 22.85
N SER A 983 11.88 13.61 23.26
CA SER A 983 11.52 12.71 24.37
C SER A 983 12.27 13.00 25.67
N ILE A 984 13.34 13.78 25.62
CA ILE A 984 14.17 14.14 26.78
C ILE A 984 14.17 15.66 26.93
N GLU A 985 13.67 16.13 28.06
CA GLU A 985 13.75 17.53 28.46
C GLU A 985 15.15 17.88 28.99
N ARG A 986 15.61 19.09 28.65
CA ARG A 986 16.99 19.55 28.95
C ARG A 986 17.30 19.52 30.44
N ASP A 987 16.39 20.02 31.27
CA ASP A 987 16.63 20.18 32.71
C ASP A 987 16.61 18.84 33.44
N ASP A 988 15.76 17.91 32.99
CA ASP A 988 15.69 16.58 33.58
C ASP A 988 16.92 15.74 33.22
N LEU A 989 17.45 15.90 32.00
CA LEU A 989 18.73 15.32 31.61
C LEU A 989 19.88 15.84 32.49
N ILE A 990 19.92 17.13 32.79
CA ILE A 990 20.94 17.72 33.67
C ILE A 990 20.81 17.16 35.09
N LYS A 991 19.60 17.12 35.65
CA LYS A 991 19.35 16.57 36.99
C LYS A 991 19.75 15.11 37.08
N GLN A 992 19.39 14.32 36.08
CA GLN A 992 19.68 12.89 36.01
C GLN A 992 21.18 12.61 35.94
N ILE A 993 21.95 13.42 35.19
CA ILE A 993 23.41 13.26 35.14
C ILE A 993 24.05 13.74 36.44
N ALA A 994 23.61 14.88 36.97
CA ALA A 994 24.13 15.44 38.22
C ALA A 994 23.94 14.49 39.41
N SER A 995 22.83 13.73 39.47
CA SER A 995 22.56 12.77 40.55
C SER A 995 23.52 11.56 40.54
N THR A 996 24.21 11.30 39.42
CA THR A 996 25.24 10.25 39.34
C THR A 996 26.58 10.67 39.95
N ILE A 997 26.79 11.97 40.18
CA ILE A 997 28.06 12.54 40.64
C ILE A 997 27.99 12.74 42.17
N ASP A 998 29.04 12.31 42.87
CA ASP A 998 29.14 12.47 44.32
C ASP A 998 29.15 13.97 44.72
N GLN A 999 28.50 14.30 45.85
CA GLN A 999 28.32 15.66 46.34
C GLN A 999 29.64 16.42 46.62
N ARG A 1000 30.78 15.71 46.73
CA ARG A 1000 32.11 16.33 46.85
C ARG A 1000 32.47 17.20 45.64
N HIS A 1001 31.92 16.92 44.46
CA HIS A 1001 32.13 17.69 43.24
C HIS A 1001 31.08 18.79 43.14
N LYS A 1002 31.51 20.04 42.98
CA LYS A 1002 30.61 21.21 43.01
C LYS A 1002 30.29 21.74 41.61
N VAL A 1003 29.03 22.09 41.37
CA VAL A 1003 28.64 22.74 40.11
C VAL A 1003 29.20 24.16 40.06
N ASN A 1004 29.88 24.52 38.96
CA ASN A 1004 30.36 25.87 38.66
C ASN A 1004 30.08 26.20 37.19
N LEU A 1005 29.09 27.05 36.92
CA LEU A 1005 28.66 27.34 35.55
C LEU A 1005 29.53 28.38 34.82
N SER A 1006 30.39 29.10 35.57
CA SER A 1006 31.17 30.22 35.06
C SER A 1006 32.61 29.81 34.71
N ASN A 1007 33.32 29.15 35.63
CA ASN A 1007 34.70 28.71 35.42
C ASN A 1007 34.94 27.32 36.04
N PRO A 1008 34.36 26.26 35.46
CA PRO A 1008 34.51 24.89 35.97
C PRO A 1008 35.91 24.32 35.71
N ASP A 1009 36.35 23.38 36.53
CA ASP A 1009 37.56 22.58 36.25
C ASP A 1009 37.31 21.59 35.10
N LYS A 1010 36.08 21.04 35.03
CA LYS A 1010 35.66 20.04 34.03
C LYS A 1010 34.33 20.41 33.37
N VAL A 1011 34.21 20.20 32.07
CA VAL A 1011 32.94 20.37 31.34
C VAL A 1011 32.48 19.02 30.82
N ILE A 1012 31.27 18.63 31.20
CA ILE A 1012 30.61 17.41 30.75
C ILE A 1012 29.79 17.76 29.51
N LEU A 1013 30.19 17.25 28.36
CA LEU A 1013 29.48 17.37 27.09
C LEU A 1013 28.47 16.25 27.00
N VAL A 1014 27.22 16.59 26.67
CA VAL A 1014 26.13 15.63 26.52
C VAL A 1014 25.41 15.92 25.22
N ASP A 1015 25.45 14.98 24.28
CA ASP A 1015 24.80 15.12 22.98
C ASP A 1015 23.69 14.09 22.84
N ILE A 1016 22.45 14.57 22.70
CA ILE A 1016 21.29 13.76 22.36
C ILE A 1016 20.96 14.00 20.88
N PHE A 1017 21.36 13.07 20.02
CA PHE A 1017 21.07 13.12 18.58
C PHE A 1017 20.18 11.94 18.21
N GLN A 1018 18.94 12.25 17.80
CA GLN A 1018 17.88 11.25 17.59
C GLN A 1018 17.75 10.30 18.80
N SER A 1019 18.04 9.01 18.63
CA SER A 1019 17.90 7.98 19.65
C SER A 1019 19.19 7.70 20.44
N TYR A 1020 20.24 8.49 20.28
CA TYR A 1020 21.56 8.24 20.88
C TYR A 1020 21.95 9.32 21.88
N CYS A 1021 22.56 8.88 22.98
CA CYS A 1021 23.16 9.73 24.00
C CYS A 1021 24.67 9.52 23.98
N GLY A 1022 25.41 10.56 23.63
CA GLY A 1022 26.87 10.59 23.72
C GLY A 1022 27.33 11.47 24.86
N MET A 1023 28.35 11.06 25.60
CA MET A 1023 28.97 11.89 26.63
C MET A 1023 30.49 11.88 26.55
N SER A 1024 31.09 13.00 26.96
CA SER A 1024 32.53 13.12 27.19
C SER A 1024 32.82 14.20 28.25
N VAL A 1025 34.02 14.15 28.81
CA VAL A 1025 34.51 15.15 29.78
C VAL A 1025 35.75 15.82 29.20
N ILE A 1026 35.75 17.16 29.20
CA ILE A 1026 36.89 17.98 28.77
C ILE A 1026 37.33 18.91 29.92
N ASN A 1027 38.53 19.48 29.83
CA ASN A 1027 38.95 20.52 30.78
C ASN A 1027 38.15 21.80 30.57
N GLY A 1028 37.78 22.49 31.63
CA GLY A 1028 37.02 23.74 31.52
C GLY A 1028 37.78 24.86 30.81
N SER A 1029 39.11 24.91 30.97
CA SER A 1029 39.97 25.82 30.21
C SER A 1029 39.92 25.58 28.70
N ASP A 1030 39.80 24.33 28.27
CA ASP A 1030 39.68 23.97 26.85
C ASP A 1030 38.30 24.36 26.29
N TRP A 1031 37.24 24.36 27.10
CA TRP A 1031 35.89 24.72 26.63
C TRP A 1031 35.82 26.16 26.11
N ASP A 1032 36.27 27.15 26.90
CA ASP A 1032 36.26 28.55 26.47
C ASP A 1032 37.48 28.90 25.60
N GLY A 1033 38.65 28.32 25.91
CA GLY A 1033 39.90 28.52 25.17
C GLY A 1033 39.83 28.02 23.72
N LEU A 1034 39.12 26.91 23.47
CA LEU A 1034 38.93 26.33 22.14
C LEU A 1034 37.59 26.73 21.51
N LYS A 1035 36.97 27.83 21.97
CA LYS A 1035 35.70 28.36 21.43
C LYS A 1035 34.61 27.30 21.34
N LYS A 1036 34.48 26.47 22.39
CA LYS A 1036 33.53 25.36 22.49
C LYS A 1036 33.76 24.29 21.41
N LEU A 1037 35.03 24.02 21.10
CA LEU A 1037 35.49 23.09 20.05
C LEU A 1037 35.00 23.45 18.64
N ASN A 1038 34.76 24.74 18.39
CA ASN A 1038 34.37 25.26 17.09
C ASN A 1038 35.64 25.58 16.27
N VAL A 1039 36.06 24.60 15.46
CA VAL A 1039 37.27 24.67 14.62
C VAL A 1039 37.24 25.87 13.67
N ASN A 1040 36.07 26.23 13.14
CA ASN A 1040 35.94 27.39 12.26
C ASN A 1040 36.20 28.71 13.01
N GLU A 1041 35.68 28.85 14.23
CA GLU A 1041 35.97 30.01 15.09
C GLU A 1041 37.45 30.05 15.54
N MET A 1042 38.09 28.89 15.71
CA MET A 1042 39.54 28.82 16.00
C MET A 1042 40.37 29.37 14.85
N TYR A 1043 40.07 29.00 13.59
CA TYR A 1043 40.74 29.59 12.44
C TYR A 1043 40.52 31.10 12.34
N LYS A 1044 39.32 31.60 12.64
CA LYS A 1044 39.05 33.05 12.67
C LYS A 1044 39.81 33.79 13.78
N ALA A 1045 40.13 33.09 14.87
CA ALA A 1045 40.89 33.64 15.99
C ALA A 1045 42.42 33.50 15.82
N SER A 1046 42.89 32.74 14.80
CA SER A 1046 44.30 32.47 14.56
C SER A 1046 45.12 33.72 14.18
N PRO A 1047 46.45 33.72 14.40
CA PRO A 1047 47.33 34.80 13.99
C PRO A 1047 47.22 35.15 12.49
N GLY A 1048 47.09 34.14 11.62
CA GLY A 1048 46.95 34.31 10.17
C GLY A 1048 45.69 35.04 9.72
N ALA A 1049 44.62 34.99 10.51
CA ALA A 1049 43.38 35.71 10.22
C ALA A 1049 43.51 37.23 10.42
N LYS A 1050 44.43 37.69 11.28
CA LYS A 1050 44.67 39.12 11.54
C LYS A 1050 45.48 39.80 10.43
N GLY A 1051 46.21 39.03 9.59
CA GLY A 1051 46.97 39.54 8.43
C GLY A 1051 46.12 39.87 7.20
N ALA A 1052 44.87 39.39 7.13
CA ALA A 1052 44.00 39.56 5.96
C ALA A 1052 43.14 40.85 5.97
N LYS A 1053 43.27 41.72 6.99
CA LYS A 1053 42.53 43.00 7.07
C LYS A 1053 43.44 44.20 6.78
N GLY A 1054 43.76 44.38 5.50
CA GLY A 1054 44.08 45.69 4.95
C GLY A 1054 42.80 46.42 4.52
N ALA A 1055 42.72 47.70 4.88
CA ALA A 1055 41.75 48.72 4.45
C ALA A 1055 40.47 48.97 5.29
N LYS A 1056 40.63 49.99 6.14
CA LYS A 1056 39.71 51.12 6.45
C LYS A 1056 38.57 50.95 7.48
N GLY A 1057 38.67 51.78 8.52
CA GLY A 1057 37.53 52.50 9.10
C GLY A 1057 37.28 52.24 10.58
N ALA A 1058 37.77 53.12 11.44
CA ALA A 1058 37.73 52.99 12.90
C ALA A 1058 36.44 53.58 13.54
N LYS A 1059 35.91 52.84 14.54
CA LYS A 1059 35.39 53.23 15.89
C LYS A 1059 34.31 54.34 16.06
N PRO A 1060 33.63 54.44 17.24
CA PRO A 1060 33.57 53.51 18.39
C PRO A 1060 32.15 53.23 18.96
N LYS A 1061 32.12 52.23 19.85
CA LYS A 1061 31.05 51.90 20.80
C LYS A 1061 30.81 53.02 21.83
N SER A 1062 29.57 53.11 22.33
CA SER A 1062 29.31 53.38 23.75
C SER A 1062 28.46 52.24 24.32
N SER A 1063 28.75 51.89 25.56
CA SER A 1063 28.21 50.77 26.32
C SER A 1063 27.57 51.31 27.62
N PRO A 1064 27.09 50.44 28.52
CA PRO A 1064 25.72 50.36 29.02
C PRO A 1064 25.50 51.14 30.33
N VAL A 1065 24.25 51.32 30.76
CA VAL A 1065 23.96 51.67 32.17
C VAL A 1065 22.70 50.92 32.63
N GLU A 1066 22.90 50.15 33.70
CA GLU A 1066 21.90 49.56 34.60
C GLU A 1066 21.11 50.64 35.34
N THR A 1067 19.85 50.37 35.68
CA THR A 1067 19.30 50.77 36.99
C THR A 1067 18.13 49.89 37.36
N GLU A 1068 18.22 49.29 38.55
CA GLU A 1068 17.14 48.69 39.33
C GLU A 1068 15.99 49.67 39.59
N LYS A 1069 14.75 49.15 39.67
CA LYS A 1069 13.75 49.48 40.72
C LYS A 1069 12.48 48.61 40.57
N ASN A 1070 12.17 47.88 41.64
CA ASN A 1070 10.84 47.36 42.03
C ASN A 1070 9.91 48.53 42.46
N PRO A 1071 8.64 48.33 42.87
CA PRO A 1071 7.58 47.37 42.49
C PRO A 1071 6.20 48.08 42.25
N GLU A 1072 5.11 47.31 42.18
CA GLU A 1072 3.67 47.63 42.38
C GLU A 1072 2.72 47.80 41.17
N GLU A 1073 1.65 47.00 41.27
CA GLU A 1073 0.24 47.15 40.88
C GLU A 1073 -0.16 47.46 39.42
N ASP A 1074 -0.85 46.51 38.77
CA ASP A 1074 -2.29 46.72 38.53
C ASP A 1074 -3.04 45.43 38.15
N ILE A 1075 -4.31 45.38 38.57
CA ILE A 1075 -5.26 44.26 38.59
C ILE A 1075 -6.22 44.36 37.38
N MET A 1076 -6.92 43.25 37.08
CA MET A 1076 -8.19 43.08 36.32
C MET A 1076 -8.03 42.67 34.85
N SER A 1077 -8.37 41.42 34.48
CA SER A 1077 -9.69 40.84 34.11
C SER A 1077 -9.65 40.55 32.59
N GLU A 1078 -10.18 39.48 32.01
CA GLU A 1078 -11.42 38.77 32.27
C GLU A 1078 -11.40 37.45 31.48
N ALA A 1079 -12.16 36.47 31.94
CA ALA A 1079 -12.23 35.10 31.42
C ALA A 1079 -13.35 34.93 30.37
N ALA A 1080 -13.10 34.07 29.38
CA ALA A 1080 -14.04 33.09 28.83
C ALA A 1080 -13.23 31.99 28.11
#